data_AF-A0A1Q9JBW7-F1
#
_entry.id   AF-A0A1Q9JBW7-F1
#
_cell.length_a   1.000
_cell.length_b   1.000
_cell.length_c   1.000
_cell.angle_alpha   90.00
_cell.angle_beta   90.00
_cell.angle_gamma   90.00
#
_symmetry.space_group_name_H-M   'P 1'
#
loop_
_entity.id
_entity.type
_entity.pdbx_description
1 polymer ?
#
loop_
_entity_poly.entity_id
_entity_poly.type
_entity_poly.pdbx_seq_one_letter_code
_entity_poly.pdbx_strand_id
1 'polypeptide(L)'
;MYIDMFSPEPFALLVGNDNKEKILKLPLLAKKQEDNIYINANGAKGEIDEKGYLANALKNYDETLVEAFMRDFKERYKIEKLYYLLYDNIKNFEFAKIKHKISLYFKDAKFYPKSVALGFSFLFENKLKKNERLRYNSVDLVVKENHKSKTFNNCGLVLERQKSDDSKKARILQDSFIQKALKNFKRALGLEKEGFILYKECLPKLSMEVVKDGRFKNFEIIKDKTILGDKETLEIETPFIIPKGRESFALPLILNEEKIAYQGKITSKDFPLENDEEYKLTLTYDTGTEFNYALEFKPVNNDLKPIVMEWQRIDTNGVELPTPDPIKKPSIDELKNDFNPNKGKSSDLFEWALEPLEILKDLNSPPGFVLERGIEFLEKKLECGGISTIRKDKNNQLFYIVETNGKKVFCHSSQYKESVNRDGLSQGVQVCLEMWSDKKDPSKYQGKIYGLEENKEIVLLNTAKDNYQRKPLDEKIKHRIEALKRIKYPCLKIFSHYTLEKLETLNPEFATPFKECLKRLEEYYFAPQTDKDFKKEILDFFGRLNDSIPAKLQQEFINLPFELPSTDFLSRCLGSFEKDFQKTIFKNLKVTNPKTLSIAARASWNNEKFLKNLMAQTSLEQQKGFLKRIEERLKDPKLFYFSSACELLLAFLSYRNAKRELELIPESERTMRLLDSIDKAIEKETEIKSFVKLELKNQSFNNILLLLLALRLYLRGDLEGVGIEIKGTEEDG
;
A
#
# COMPACT_ATOMS: atom_id res chain seq x y z
N MET A 1 42.28 -10.11 -26.91
CA MET A 1 41.65 -11.32 -26.33
C MET A 1 40.18 -11.35 -26.70
N TYR A 2 39.64 -12.51 -27.08
CA TYR A 2 38.20 -12.77 -27.22
C TYR A 2 37.79 -13.79 -26.15
N ILE A 3 36.77 -13.52 -25.32
CA ILE A 3 36.51 -14.35 -24.12
C ILE A 3 35.01 -14.51 -23.80
N ASP A 4 34.62 -15.66 -23.23
CA ASP A 4 33.29 -15.88 -22.63
C ASP A 4 33.32 -15.62 -21.12
N MET A 5 33.28 -14.36 -20.69
CA MET A 5 33.47 -13.97 -19.28
C MET A 5 32.31 -14.37 -18.34
N PHE A 6 31.16 -14.78 -18.90
CA PHE A 6 30.00 -15.21 -18.13
C PHE A 6 30.02 -16.70 -17.77
N SER A 7 31.08 -17.40 -18.18
CA SER A 7 31.37 -18.78 -17.78
C SER A 7 32.25 -18.80 -16.51
N PRO A 8 31.97 -19.69 -15.53
CA PRO A 8 32.84 -19.93 -14.38
C PRO A 8 34.25 -20.36 -14.79
N GLU A 9 34.36 -21.12 -15.89
CA GLU A 9 35.63 -21.56 -16.48
C GLU A 9 35.71 -21.06 -17.93
N PRO A 10 36.19 -19.82 -18.14
CA PRO A 10 36.04 -19.15 -19.43
C PRO A 10 37.06 -19.66 -20.45
N PHE A 11 36.60 -19.89 -21.68
CA PHE A 11 37.50 -20.00 -22.83
C PHE A 11 37.87 -18.62 -23.34
N ALA A 12 39.14 -18.46 -23.71
CA ALA A 12 39.67 -17.25 -24.33
C ALA A 12 40.46 -17.59 -25.59
N LEU A 13 40.25 -16.82 -26.66
CA LEU A 13 41.08 -16.79 -27.86
C LEU A 13 42.04 -15.59 -27.74
N LEU A 14 43.33 -15.89 -27.64
CA LEU A 14 44.40 -14.92 -27.70
C LEU A 14 44.88 -14.76 -29.15
N VAL A 15 45.14 -13.51 -29.54
CA VAL A 15 45.66 -13.15 -30.86
C VAL A 15 46.91 -12.32 -30.62
N GLY A 16 48.07 -12.83 -31.03
CA GLY A 16 49.34 -12.12 -30.94
C GLY A 16 49.49 -11.04 -32.02
N ASN A 17 50.51 -10.19 -31.88
CA ASN A 17 50.82 -9.14 -32.86
C ASN A 17 51.21 -9.71 -34.24
N ASP A 18 51.67 -10.96 -34.27
CA ASP A 18 51.95 -11.73 -35.50
C ASP A 18 50.68 -12.43 -36.06
N ASN A 19 49.50 -12.07 -35.57
CA ASN A 19 48.20 -12.69 -35.87
C ASN A 19 48.09 -14.18 -35.50
N LYS A 20 49.03 -14.76 -34.72
CA LYS A 20 48.88 -16.14 -34.25
C LYS A 20 47.76 -16.27 -33.25
N GLU A 21 46.92 -17.28 -33.46
CA GLU A 21 45.75 -17.58 -32.64
C GLU A 21 46.03 -18.73 -31.66
N LYS A 22 45.69 -18.53 -30.38
CA LYS A 22 45.75 -19.58 -29.36
C LYS A 22 44.49 -19.59 -28.53
N ILE A 23 43.81 -20.74 -28.45
CA ILE A 23 42.69 -20.94 -27.52
C ILE A 23 43.23 -21.46 -26.19
N LEU A 24 42.74 -20.88 -25.11
CA LEU A 24 43.07 -21.25 -23.74
C LEU A 24 41.78 -21.43 -22.93
N LYS A 25 41.77 -22.41 -22.05
CA LYS A 25 40.81 -22.48 -20.95
C LYS A 25 41.43 -21.77 -19.76
N LEU A 26 40.82 -20.68 -19.30
CA LEU A 26 41.28 -19.95 -18.13
C LEU A 26 40.82 -20.69 -16.86
N PRO A 27 41.54 -20.52 -15.74
CA PRO A 27 41.08 -21.03 -14.45
C PRO A 27 39.77 -20.36 -14.04
N LEU A 28 39.15 -20.87 -12.97
CA LEU A 28 38.13 -20.13 -12.23
C LEU A 28 38.60 -18.69 -12.00
N LEU A 29 37.70 -17.72 -12.15
CA LEU A 29 38.01 -16.30 -11.93
C LEU A 29 37.33 -15.87 -10.64
N ALA A 30 38.02 -16.09 -9.53
CA ALA A 30 37.51 -15.86 -8.17
C ALA A 30 38.36 -14.82 -7.43
N LYS A 31 37.69 -13.94 -6.69
CA LYS A 31 38.29 -12.97 -5.77
C LYS A 31 37.60 -13.03 -4.42
N LYS A 32 38.35 -12.71 -3.38
CA LYS A 32 37.84 -12.51 -2.02
C LYS A 32 38.15 -11.08 -1.60
N GLN A 33 37.25 -10.47 -0.84
CA GLN A 33 37.48 -9.17 -0.21
C GLN A 33 38.12 -9.39 1.16
N GLU A 34 39.29 -8.80 1.37
CA GLU A 34 39.98 -8.73 2.67
C GLU A 34 40.45 -7.29 2.88
N ASP A 35 40.16 -6.70 4.04
CA ASP A 35 40.52 -5.31 4.39
C ASP A 35 40.14 -4.28 3.31
N ASN A 36 38.92 -4.40 2.75
CA ASN A 36 38.41 -3.59 1.64
C ASN A 36 39.18 -3.70 0.32
N ILE A 37 40.07 -4.68 0.17
CA ILE A 37 40.83 -4.94 -1.06
C ILE A 37 40.42 -6.29 -1.63
N TYR A 38 40.22 -6.35 -2.95
CA TYR A 38 39.94 -7.61 -3.63
C TYR A 38 41.23 -8.32 -4.04
N ILE A 39 41.48 -9.49 -3.44
CA ILE A 39 42.62 -10.36 -3.74
C ILE A 39 42.19 -11.56 -4.57
N ASN A 40 43.13 -12.11 -5.34
CA ASN A 40 42.90 -13.31 -6.15
C ASN A 40 42.69 -14.52 -5.24
N ALA A 41 41.58 -15.24 -5.41
CA ALA A 41 41.19 -16.39 -4.60
C ALA A 41 41.26 -17.72 -5.36
N ASN A 42 41.84 -17.73 -6.56
CA ASN A 42 41.99 -18.95 -7.35
C ASN A 42 42.88 -19.96 -6.62
N GLY A 43 42.30 -21.12 -6.27
CA GLY A 43 43.00 -22.18 -5.54
C GLY A 43 43.13 -21.95 -4.03
N ALA A 44 42.43 -20.98 -3.45
CA ALA A 44 42.38 -20.78 -2.00
C ALA A 44 41.69 -21.98 -1.29
N LYS A 45 42.15 -22.32 -0.07
CA LYS A 45 41.49 -23.32 0.79
C LYS A 45 40.35 -22.65 1.55
N GLY A 46 39.10 -23.03 1.27
CA GLY A 46 37.88 -22.55 1.94
C GLY A 46 36.72 -22.32 0.96
N GLU A 47 35.49 -22.15 1.46
CA GLU A 47 34.36 -21.71 0.63
C GLU A 47 34.58 -20.26 0.19
N ILE A 48 34.50 -20.02 -1.12
CA ILE A 48 34.49 -18.68 -1.70
C ILE A 48 33.03 -18.28 -1.83
N ASP A 49 32.67 -17.09 -1.34
CA ASP A 49 31.34 -16.51 -1.56
C ASP A 49 31.01 -16.55 -3.07
N GLU A 50 29.82 -17.06 -3.42
CA GLU A 50 29.36 -17.10 -4.81
C GLU A 50 29.40 -15.72 -5.49
N LYS A 51 29.34 -14.63 -4.73
CA LYS A 51 29.50 -13.27 -5.26
C LYS A 51 30.92 -12.96 -5.74
N GLY A 52 31.94 -13.65 -5.24
CA GLY A 52 33.36 -13.43 -5.55
C GLY A 52 33.80 -13.87 -6.96
N TYR A 53 32.93 -14.54 -7.73
CA TYR A 53 33.24 -14.99 -9.08
C TYR A 53 32.93 -13.93 -10.14
N LEU A 54 33.82 -13.73 -11.13
CA LEU A 54 33.61 -12.73 -12.21
C LEU A 54 32.27 -12.93 -12.93
N ALA A 55 31.91 -14.17 -13.27
CA ALA A 55 30.67 -14.46 -13.97
C ALA A 55 29.43 -14.01 -13.17
N ASN A 56 29.47 -14.12 -11.84
CA ASN A 56 28.39 -13.71 -10.95
C ASN A 56 28.42 -12.20 -10.72
N ALA A 57 29.61 -11.59 -10.58
CA ALA A 57 29.78 -10.15 -10.53
C ALA A 57 29.18 -9.45 -11.76
N LEU A 58 29.43 -10.00 -12.96
CA LEU A 58 28.85 -9.49 -14.22
C LEU A 58 27.33 -9.64 -14.27
N LYS A 59 26.78 -10.77 -13.79
CA LYS A 59 25.32 -11.01 -13.76
C LYS A 59 24.59 -10.16 -12.72
N ASN A 60 25.27 -9.83 -11.62
CA ASN A 60 24.74 -9.03 -10.52
C ASN A 60 25.07 -7.53 -10.67
N TYR A 61 25.73 -7.13 -11.76
CA TYR A 61 26.17 -5.76 -12.01
C TYR A 61 27.06 -5.17 -10.89
N ASP A 62 27.94 -5.98 -10.30
CA ASP A 62 28.92 -5.54 -9.29
C ASP A 62 30.09 -4.80 -9.96
N GLU A 63 30.00 -3.47 -9.98
CA GLU A 63 30.99 -2.59 -10.63
C GLU A 63 32.38 -2.71 -10.00
N THR A 64 32.46 -2.74 -8.67
CA THR A 64 33.72 -2.73 -7.93
C THR A 64 34.50 -4.02 -8.14
N LEU A 65 33.80 -5.15 -8.08
CA LEU A 65 34.42 -6.45 -8.29
C LEU A 65 34.83 -6.64 -9.75
N VAL A 66 34.00 -6.20 -10.71
CA VAL A 66 34.37 -6.25 -12.14
C VAL A 66 35.59 -5.38 -12.42
N GLU A 67 35.66 -4.17 -11.87
CA GLU A 67 36.82 -3.29 -11.98
C GLU A 67 38.10 -3.98 -11.47
N ALA A 68 38.03 -4.66 -10.33
CA ALA A 68 39.16 -5.42 -9.78
C ALA A 68 39.63 -6.56 -10.71
N PHE A 69 38.74 -7.20 -11.47
CA PHE A 69 39.11 -8.20 -12.48
C PHE A 69 39.69 -7.57 -13.76
N MET A 70 39.13 -6.45 -14.23
CA MET A 70 39.63 -5.77 -15.43
C MET A 70 41.05 -5.25 -15.24
N ARG A 71 41.37 -4.75 -14.04
CA ARG A 71 42.74 -4.39 -13.65
C ARG A 71 43.71 -5.57 -13.77
N ASP A 72 43.35 -6.73 -13.22
CA ASP A 72 44.18 -7.95 -13.33
C ASP A 72 44.34 -8.42 -14.78
N PHE A 73 43.30 -8.34 -15.61
CA PHE A 73 43.39 -8.65 -17.05
C PHE A 73 44.38 -7.75 -17.79
N LYS A 74 44.40 -6.46 -17.47
CA LYS A 74 45.31 -5.51 -18.09
C LYS A 74 46.75 -5.70 -17.60
N GLU A 75 46.95 -5.80 -16.29
CA GLU A 75 48.28 -5.84 -15.66
C GLU A 75 48.96 -7.21 -15.78
N ARG A 76 48.23 -8.30 -15.51
CA ARG A 76 48.83 -9.66 -15.45
C ARG A 76 48.91 -10.32 -16.81
N TYR A 77 47.87 -10.19 -17.63
CA TYR A 77 47.81 -10.84 -18.94
C TYR A 77 48.32 -9.94 -20.08
N LYS A 78 48.70 -8.69 -19.78
CA LYS A 78 49.23 -7.69 -20.75
C LYS A 78 48.34 -7.57 -21.99
N ILE A 79 47.03 -7.56 -21.79
CA ILE A 79 46.05 -7.52 -22.87
C ILE A 79 45.81 -6.06 -23.28
N GLU A 80 45.88 -5.76 -24.56
CA GLU A 80 45.57 -4.42 -25.09
C GLU A 80 44.09 -4.25 -25.46
N LYS A 81 43.50 -5.28 -26.08
CA LYS A 81 42.11 -5.26 -26.57
C LYS A 81 41.31 -6.41 -25.99
N LEU A 82 40.11 -6.11 -25.51
CA LEU A 82 39.19 -7.07 -24.92
C LEU A 82 37.89 -7.13 -25.73
N TYR A 83 37.59 -8.31 -26.26
CA TYR A 83 36.31 -8.59 -26.89
C TYR A 83 35.64 -9.72 -26.11
N TYR A 84 34.35 -9.59 -25.78
CA TYR A 84 33.70 -10.56 -24.90
C TYR A 84 32.30 -10.97 -25.37
N LEU A 85 31.92 -12.21 -25.07
CA LEU A 85 30.56 -12.68 -25.32
C LEU A 85 29.66 -12.20 -24.18
N LEU A 86 28.60 -11.48 -24.52
CA LEU A 86 27.58 -11.04 -23.59
C LEU A 86 26.53 -12.14 -23.44
N TYR A 87 26.23 -12.50 -22.19
CA TYR A 87 25.19 -13.48 -21.92
C TYR A 87 23.82 -12.94 -22.32
N ASP A 88 23.04 -13.74 -23.06
CA ASP A 88 21.83 -13.27 -23.74
C ASP A 88 20.72 -12.71 -22.84
N ASN A 89 20.68 -13.13 -21.57
CA ASN A 89 19.69 -12.68 -20.60
C ASN A 89 20.07 -11.38 -19.89
N ILE A 90 21.27 -10.83 -20.14
CA ILE A 90 21.68 -9.56 -19.54
C ILE A 90 20.86 -8.43 -20.15
N LYS A 91 20.24 -7.62 -19.29
CA LYS A 91 19.54 -6.41 -19.71
C LYS A 91 20.60 -5.38 -20.13
N ASN A 92 20.83 -5.28 -21.43
CA ASN A 92 21.89 -4.46 -22.00
C ASN A 92 21.85 -2.98 -21.54
N PHE A 93 20.66 -2.44 -21.29
CA PHE A 93 20.47 -1.10 -20.73
C PHE A 93 21.07 -0.96 -19.33
N GLU A 94 20.87 -1.95 -18.46
CA GLU A 94 21.39 -1.96 -17.08
C GLU A 94 22.90 -2.27 -17.03
N PHE A 95 23.41 -2.97 -18.05
CA PHE A 95 24.83 -3.35 -18.15
C PHE A 95 25.75 -2.18 -18.55
N ALA A 96 25.20 -1.02 -18.88
CA ALA A 96 25.96 0.14 -19.36
C ALA A 96 27.11 0.55 -18.41
N LYS A 97 26.85 0.63 -17.10
CA LYS A 97 27.90 0.96 -16.11
C LYS A 97 29.03 -0.06 -16.08
N ILE A 98 28.71 -1.34 -16.22
CA ILE A 98 29.73 -2.40 -16.32
C ILE A 98 30.57 -2.23 -17.59
N LYS A 99 29.95 -1.88 -18.73
CA LYS A 99 30.69 -1.55 -19.95
C LYS A 99 31.60 -0.35 -19.76
N HIS A 100 31.12 0.70 -19.10
CA HIS A 100 31.94 1.86 -18.75
C HIS A 100 33.20 1.42 -18.01
N LYS A 101 33.02 0.65 -16.91
CA LYS A 101 34.12 0.10 -16.12
C LYS A 101 35.09 -0.72 -16.97
N ILE A 102 34.60 -1.57 -17.87
CA ILE A 102 35.46 -2.30 -18.82
C ILE A 102 36.23 -1.34 -19.75
N SER A 103 35.56 -0.32 -20.27
CA SER A 103 36.11 0.63 -21.25
C SER A 103 37.24 1.50 -20.69
N LEU A 104 37.22 1.80 -19.37
CA LEU A 104 38.29 2.49 -18.67
C LEU A 104 39.62 1.73 -18.78
N TYR A 105 39.57 0.40 -18.82
CA TYR A 105 40.73 -0.46 -19.00
C TYR A 105 41.01 -0.77 -20.48
N PHE A 106 39.96 -0.98 -21.27
CA PHE A 106 40.03 -1.43 -22.67
C PHE A 106 39.17 -0.54 -23.56
N LYS A 107 39.76 0.54 -24.12
CA LYS A 107 39.03 1.56 -24.91
C LYS A 107 38.26 0.99 -26.11
N ASP A 108 38.80 -0.05 -26.75
CA ASP A 108 38.22 -0.69 -27.94
C ASP A 108 37.33 -1.89 -27.58
N ALA A 109 36.86 -1.99 -26.33
CA ALA A 109 36.07 -3.15 -25.92
C ALA A 109 34.75 -3.23 -26.67
N LYS A 110 34.51 -4.37 -27.33
CA LYS A 110 33.25 -4.68 -28.03
C LYS A 110 32.75 -6.07 -27.63
N PHE A 111 31.45 -6.26 -27.66
CA PHE A 111 30.82 -7.54 -27.36
C PHE A 111 29.93 -8.02 -28.50
N TYR A 112 29.64 -9.32 -28.49
CA TYR A 112 28.46 -9.85 -29.17
C TYR A 112 27.61 -10.64 -28.18
N PRO A 113 26.28 -10.68 -28.39
CA PRO A 113 25.45 -11.69 -27.75
C PRO A 113 26.00 -13.09 -28.04
N LYS A 114 26.04 -13.93 -27.00
CA LYS A 114 26.59 -15.29 -27.09
C LYS A 114 25.85 -16.13 -28.15
N SER A 115 24.52 -16.01 -28.21
CA SER A 115 23.69 -16.61 -29.26
C SER A 115 24.18 -16.26 -30.67
N VAL A 116 24.41 -14.98 -30.96
CA VAL A 116 24.83 -14.48 -32.27
C VAL A 116 26.18 -15.08 -32.67
N ALA A 117 27.16 -15.06 -31.78
CA ALA A 117 28.47 -15.64 -32.04
C ALA A 117 28.44 -17.17 -32.32
N LEU A 118 27.55 -17.89 -31.63
CA LEU A 118 27.27 -19.30 -31.91
C LEU A 118 26.60 -19.47 -33.29
N GLY A 119 25.60 -18.65 -33.59
CA GLY A 119 24.85 -18.63 -34.84
C GLY A 119 25.71 -18.35 -36.07
N PHE A 120 26.76 -17.51 -35.94
CA PHE A 120 27.70 -17.23 -37.01
C PHE A 120 28.39 -18.47 -37.58
N SER A 121 28.51 -19.56 -36.81
CA SER A 121 29.03 -20.84 -37.36
C SER A 121 28.20 -21.30 -38.55
N PHE A 122 26.89 -21.18 -38.46
CA PHE A 122 25.96 -21.62 -39.50
C PHE A 122 25.89 -20.61 -40.64
N LEU A 123 25.97 -19.32 -40.31
CA LEU A 123 25.98 -18.24 -41.29
C LEU A 123 27.23 -18.31 -42.17
N PHE A 124 28.43 -18.45 -41.58
CA PHE A 124 29.70 -18.50 -42.31
C PHE A 124 29.90 -19.79 -43.11
N GLU A 125 29.21 -20.86 -42.74
CA GLU A 125 29.23 -22.13 -43.48
C GLU A 125 28.13 -22.21 -44.55
N ASN A 126 27.33 -21.14 -44.75
CA ASN A 126 26.18 -21.11 -45.65
C ASN A 126 25.20 -22.27 -45.42
N LYS A 127 25.00 -22.66 -44.16
CA LYS A 127 24.13 -23.78 -43.75
C LYS A 127 22.70 -23.37 -43.41
N LEU A 128 22.35 -22.11 -43.63
CA LEU A 128 21.09 -21.52 -43.21
C LEU A 128 20.16 -21.26 -44.39
N LYS A 129 18.85 -21.47 -44.19
CA LYS A 129 17.80 -21.09 -45.14
C LYS A 129 16.98 -19.92 -44.61
N LYS A 130 16.38 -19.14 -45.51
CA LYS A 130 15.46 -18.05 -45.16
C LYS A 130 14.37 -18.54 -44.19
N ASN A 131 14.09 -17.76 -43.15
CA ASN A 131 13.14 -18.04 -42.07
C ASN A 131 13.49 -19.23 -41.17
N GLU A 132 14.65 -19.86 -41.35
CA GLU A 132 15.16 -20.81 -40.36
C GLU A 132 15.42 -20.11 -39.03
N ARG A 133 15.34 -20.85 -37.92
CA ARG A 133 15.53 -20.32 -36.58
C ARG A 133 16.60 -21.11 -35.84
N LEU A 134 17.51 -20.40 -35.22
CA LEU A 134 18.45 -20.95 -34.24
C LEU A 134 18.04 -20.45 -32.86
N ARG A 135 18.11 -21.29 -31.82
CA ARG A 135 17.70 -20.91 -30.46
C ARG A 135 18.82 -21.13 -29.45
N TYR A 136 18.99 -20.17 -28.57
CA TYR A 136 19.90 -20.24 -27.42
C TYR A 136 19.33 -19.40 -26.27
N ASN A 137 19.24 -19.96 -25.06
CA ASN A 137 18.80 -19.25 -23.84
C ASN A 137 17.63 -18.28 -24.04
N SER A 138 16.44 -18.80 -24.39
CA SER A 138 15.22 -18.00 -24.59
C SER A 138 15.32 -16.89 -25.65
N VAL A 139 16.30 -16.98 -26.55
CA VAL A 139 16.49 -16.08 -27.70
C VAL A 139 16.46 -16.88 -29.00
N ASP A 140 15.77 -16.34 -30.00
CA ASP A 140 15.75 -16.84 -31.38
C ASP A 140 16.63 -15.95 -32.26
N LEU A 141 17.41 -16.57 -33.13
CA LEU A 141 18.04 -15.96 -34.30
C LEU A 141 17.26 -16.38 -35.53
N VAL A 142 16.49 -15.47 -36.10
CA VAL A 142 15.71 -15.70 -37.31
C VAL A 142 16.56 -15.34 -38.52
N VAL A 143 16.67 -16.26 -39.47
CA VAL A 143 17.43 -16.03 -40.69
C VAL A 143 16.59 -15.18 -41.66
N LYS A 144 17.11 -14.03 -42.05
CA LYS A 144 16.44 -13.07 -42.93
C LYS A 144 17.30 -12.71 -44.12
N GLU A 145 16.66 -12.27 -45.19
CA GLU A 145 17.35 -11.64 -46.31
C GLU A 145 17.55 -10.15 -46.01
N ASN A 146 18.73 -9.61 -46.34
CA ASN A 146 19.03 -8.20 -46.23
C ASN A 146 19.29 -7.60 -47.61
N HIS A 147 18.26 -7.01 -48.21
CA HIS A 147 18.35 -6.44 -49.56
C HIS A 147 18.91 -5.00 -49.61
N LYS A 148 19.10 -4.35 -48.45
CA LYS A 148 19.47 -2.93 -48.35
C LYS A 148 20.96 -2.68 -48.07
N SER A 149 21.79 -3.73 -47.93
CA SER A 149 23.18 -3.55 -47.45
C SER A 149 24.11 -4.61 -48.01
N LYS A 150 25.42 -4.33 -47.96
CA LYS A 150 26.48 -5.27 -48.35
C LYS A 150 26.46 -6.50 -47.42
N THR A 151 26.29 -7.69 -47.99
CA THR A 151 26.35 -8.98 -47.27
C THR A 151 27.55 -9.78 -47.73
N PHE A 152 28.19 -10.52 -46.81
CA PHE A 152 29.41 -11.29 -47.13
C PHE A 152 29.11 -12.65 -47.82
N ASN A 153 27.86 -13.14 -47.72
CA ASN A 153 27.45 -14.40 -48.31
C ASN A 153 26.64 -14.18 -49.59
N ASN A 154 26.69 -15.17 -50.49
CA ASN A 154 26.06 -15.13 -51.82
C ASN A 154 24.53 -15.10 -51.76
N CYS A 155 23.94 -15.40 -50.60
CA CYS A 155 22.50 -15.53 -50.41
C CYS A 155 21.85 -14.26 -49.81
N GLY A 156 22.64 -13.24 -49.46
CA GLY A 156 22.11 -12.04 -48.81
C GLY A 156 21.55 -12.27 -47.41
N LEU A 157 21.92 -13.36 -46.73
CA LEU A 157 21.33 -13.76 -45.44
C LEU A 157 22.01 -13.08 -44.25
N VAL A 158 21.21 -12.70 -43.26
CA VAL A 158 21.64 -12.16 -41.96
C VAL A 158 20.88 -12.84 -40.82
N LEU A 159 21.41 -12.72 -39.60
CA LEU A 159 20.75 -13.20 -38.39
C LEU A 159 19.99 -12.05 -37.72
N GLU A 160 18.69 -12.22 -37.46
CA GLU A 160 17.89 -11.27 -36.70
C GLU A 160 17.66 -11.84 -35.29
N ARG A 161 18.21 -11.17 -34.27
CA ARG A 161 18.09 -11.60 -32.88
C ARG A 161 16.79 -11.05 -32.29
N GLN A 162 15.99 -11.93 -31.70
CA GLN A 162 14.70 -11.59 -31.08
C GLN A 162 14.37 -12.53 -29.91
N LYS A 163 13.38 -12.14 -29.09
CA LYS A 163 12.85 -13.01 -28.02
C LYS A 163 12.37 -14.34 -28.61
N SER A 164 12.64 -15.45 -27.91
CA SER A 164 12.19 -16.76 -28.36
C SER A 164 10.67 -16.87 -28.45
N ASP A 165 10.21 -17.62 -29.45
CA ASP A 165 8.82 -18.03 -29.60
C ASP A 165 8.77 -19.56 -29.52
N ASP A 166 8.44 -20.07 -28.34
CA ASP A 166 8.44 -21.50 -28.06
C ASP A 166 7.45 -22.31 -28.89
N SER A 167 6.46 -21.65 -29.51
CA SER A 167 5.54 -22.30 -30.45
C SER A 167 6.19 -22.68 -31.79
N LYS A 168 7.38 -22.15 -32.08
CA LYS A 168 8.06 -22.30 -33.37
C LYS A 168 9.26 -23.22 -33.25
N LYS A 169 9.41 -24.11 -34.24
CA LYS A 169 10.56 -25.01 -34.35
C LYS A 169 11.83 -24.20 -34.58
N ALA A 170 12.85 -24.47 -33.76
CA ALA A 170 14.17 -23.88 -33.88
C ALA A 170 15.25 -24.94 -33.67
N ARG A 171 16.41 -24.73 -34.29
CA ARG A 171 17.60 -25.54 -34.07
C ARG A 171 18.32 -25.05 -32.82
N ILE A 172 18.50 -25.91 -31.84
CA ILE A 172 19.12 -25.54 -30.55
C ILE A 172 20.64 -25.40 -30.70
N LEU A 173 21.17 -24.27 -30.27
CA LEU A 173 22.60 -23.98 -30.15
C LEU A 173 23.11 -24.47 -28.78
N GLN A 174 24.39 -24.85 -28.71
CA GLN A 174 24.99 -25.43 -27.51
C GLN A 174 26.35 -24.79 -27.18
N ASP A 175 26.66 -24.72 -25.89
CA ASP A 175 27.94 -24.20 -25.38
C ASP A 175 29.15 -25.04 -25.77
N SER A 176 28.95 -26.28 -26.20
CA SER A 176 30.00 -27.14 -26.76
C SER A 176 30.73 -26.49 -27.95
N PHE A 177 30.12 -25.50 -28.61
CA PHE A 177 30.71 -24.75 -29.73
C PHE A 177 31.38 -23.42 -29.33
N ILE A 178 31.57 -23.14 -28.04
CA ILE A 178 32.07 -21.83 -27.58
C ILE A 178 33.43 -21.45 -28.16
N GLN A 179 34.35 -22.40 -28.28
CA GLN A 179 35.66 -22.19 -28.89
C GLN A 179 35.55 -21.72 -30.34
N LYS A 180 34.60 -22.28 -31.08
CA LYS A 180 34.30 -21.89 -32.46
C LYS A 180 33.62 -20.52 -32.50
N ALA A 181 32.72 -20.24 -31.56
CA ALA A 181 32.07 -18.93 -31.43
C ALA A 181 33.09 -17.80 -31.22
N LEU A 182 34.14 -18.01 -30.42
CA LEU A 182 35.21 -17.02 -30.22
C LEU A 182 36.00 -16.74 -31.51
N LYS A 183 36.27 -17.76 -32.32
CA LYS A 183 36.89 -17.58 -33.65
C LYS A 183 35.96 -16.84 -34.61
N ASN A 184 34.68 -17.19 -34.60
CA ASN A 184 33.68 -16.52 -35.42
C ASN A 184 33.50 -15.06 -35.02
N PHE A 185 33.58 -14.73 -33.73
CA PHE A 185 33.58 -13.35 -33.26
C PHE A 185 34.72 -12.56 -33.93
N LYS A 186 35.97 -13.03 -33.85
CA LYS A 186 37.10 -12.39 -34.54
C LYS A 186 36.84 -12.19 -36.04
N ARG A 187 36.34 -13.22 -36.72
CA ARG A 187 36.02 -13.16 -38.16
C ARG A 187 34.92 -12.13 -38.44
N ALA A 188 33.87 -12.11 -37.64
CA ALA A 188 32.75 -11.19 -37.77
C ALA A 188 33.19 -9.72 -37.64
N LEU A 189 34.02 -9.40 -36.64
CA LEU A 189 34.58 -8.05 -36.49
C LEU A 189 35.42 -7.60 -37.70
N GLY A 190 36.12 -8.53 -38.35
CA GLY A 190 36.86 -8.24 -39.58
C GLY A 190 35.92 -7.83 -40.72
N LEU A 191 34.86 -8.61 -40.93
CA LEU A 191 33.87 -8.35 -41.98
C LEU A 191 33.08 -7.05 -41.72
N GLU A 192 32.73 -6.74 -40.48
CA GLU A 192 32.05 -5.49 -40.15
C GLU A 192 32.87 -4.25 -40.49
N LYS A 193 34.19 -4.30 -40.29
CA LYS A 193 35.10 -3.21 -40.70
C LYS A 193 35.12 -2.99 -42.22
N GLU A 194 34.76 -4.01 -43.00
CA GLU A 194 34.62 -3.93 -44.45
C GLU A 194 33.19 -3.53 -44.90
N GLY A 195 32.33 -3.17 -43.94
CA GLY A 195 30.96 -2.70 -44.15
C GLY A 195 29.91 -3.81 -44.32
N PHE A 196 30.22 -5.05 -43.92
CA PHE A 196 29.24 -6.15 -43.99
C PHE A 196 28.33 -6.19 -42.77
N ILE A 197 27.02 -6.33 -43.00
CA ILE A 197 26.05 -6.58 -41.92
C ILE A 197 25.85 -8.09 -41.78
N LEU A 198 26.10 -8.61 -40.58
CA LEU A 198 26.00 -10.03 -40.27
C LEU A 198 24.77 -10.37 -39.41
N TYR A 199 24.38 -9.44 -38.55
CA TYR A 199 23.21 -9.58 -37.70
C TYR A 199 22.53 -8.23 -37.47
N LYS A 200 21.27 -8.29 -37.02
CA LYS A 200 20.48 -7.15 -36.55
C LYS A 200 19.83 -7.49 -35.22
N GLU A 201 19.67 -6.49 -34.36
CA GLU A 201 19.04 -6.63 -33.06
C GLU A 201 17.60 -6.14 -33.12
N CYS A 202 16.65 -6.98 -32.68
CA CYS A 202 15.30 -6.52 -32.37
C CYS A 202 15.32 -5.90 -30.97
N LEU A 203 15.24 -4.57 -30.91
CA LEU A 203 15.26 -3.84 -29.66
C LEU A 203 14.00 -4.11 -28.83
N PRO A 204 14.14 -4.19 -27.49
CA PRO A 204 12.99 -4.30 -26.60
C PRO A 204 12.12 -3.04 -26.67
N LYS A 205 10.84 -3.17 -26.32
CA LYS A 205 9.98 -1.99 -26.11
C LYS A 205 10.63 -1.11 -25.05
N LEU A 206 10.73 0.19 -25.35
CA LEU A 206 11.25 1.18 -24.42
C LEU A 206 10.30 2.37 -24.40
N SER A 207 9.86 2.75 -23.20
CA SER A 207 8.98 3.89 -23.00
C SER A 207 9.43 4.70 -21.79
N MET A 208 9.05 5.96 -21.78
CA MET A 208 9.15 6.84 -20.61
C MET A 208 7.77 7.03 -20.01
N GLU A 209 7.67 7.07 -18.69
CA GLU A 209 6.42 7.45 -18.03
C GLU A 209 6.30 8.97 -17.97
N VAL A 210 5.15 9.49 -18.36
CA VAL A 210 4.80 10.91 -18.31
C VAL A 210 3.47 11.11 -17.60
N VAL A 211 3.28 12.28 -16.98
CA VAL A 211 1.99 12.70 -16.46
C VAL A 211 1.30 13.56 -17.51
N LYS A 212 0.14 13.11 -18.00
CA LYS A 212 -0.67 13.85 -18.97
C LYS A 212 -2.14 13.78 -18.55
N ASP A 213 -2.78 14.94 -18.44
CA ASP A 213 -4.17 15.09 -18.00
C ASP A 213 -4.43 14.48 -16.60
N GLY A 214 -3.46 14.61 -15.69
CA GLY A 214 -3.55 14.04 -14.34
C GLY A 214 -3.48 12.51 -14.29
N ARG A 215 -3.04 11.85 -15.38
CA ARG A 215 -2.86 10.39 -15.47
C ARG A 215 -1.44 10.04 -15.87
N PHE A 216 -0.95 8.91 -15.37
CA PHE A 216 0.31 8.32 -15.81
C PHE A 216 0.11 7.66 -17.18
N LYS A 217 0.93 8.01 -18.16
CA LYS A 217 0.88 7.47 -19.52
C LYS A 217 2.29 7.09 -19.98
N ASN A 218 2.35 6.10 -20.86
CA ASN A 218 3.60 5.68 -21.49
C ASN A 218 3.84 6.51 -22.74
N PHE A 219 4.95 7.23 -22.77
CA PHE A 219 5.51 7.82 -23.98
C PHE A 219 6.44 6.80 -24.63
N GLU A 220 6.00 6.19 -25.73
CA GLU A 220 6.75 5.15 -26.43
C GLU A 220 7.95 5.74 -27.20
N ILE A 221 9.15 5.22 -26.93
CA ILE A 221 10.36 5.54 -27.68
C ILE A 221 10.61 4.43 -28.71
N ILE A 222 10.61 3.18 -28.28
CA ILE A 222 10.85 2.02 -29.13
C ILE A 222 9.60 1.15 -29.13
N LYS A 223 9.00 0.99 -30.31
CA LYS A 223 7.86 0.10 -30.56
C LYS A 223 8.32 -1.35 -30.76
N ASP A 224 7.37 -2.28 -30.74
CA ASP A 224 7.64 -3.68 -31.05
C ASP A 224 8.29 -3.87 -32.43
N LYS A 225 9.27 -4.79 -32.50
CA LYS A 225 9.96 -5.19 -33.74
C LYS A 225 10.82 -4.10 -34.39
N THR A 226 11.29 -3.14 -33.61
CA THR A 226 12.31 -2.18 -34.08
C THR A 226 13.63 -2.93 -34.28
N ILE A 227 14.04 -3.11 -35.53
CA ILE A 227 15.24 -3.88 -35.89
C ILE A 227 16.32 -2.92 -36.36
N LEU A 228 17.44 -2.86 -35.64
CA LEU A 228 18.57 -1.99 -35.95
C LEU A 228 19.86 -2.82 -36.09
N GLY A 229 20.77 -2.37 -36.95
CA GLY A 229 22.17 -2.81 -36.96
C GLY A 229 22.97 -2.29 -35.76
N ASP A 230 24.29 -2.49 -35.80
CA ASP A 230 25.21 -2.11 -34.71
C ASP A 230 25.22 -0.61 -34.40
N LYS A 231 24.88 0.23 -35.39
CA LYS A 231 24.77 1.69 -35.26
C LYS A 231 23.72 2.23 -36.23
N GLU A 232 22.58 2.68 -35.72
CA GLU A 232 21.49 3.26 -36.52
C GLU A 232 20.76 4.36 -35.75
N THR A 233 20.10 5.26 -36.49
CA THR A 233 19.33 6.39 -35.94
C THR A 233 17.88 6.28 -36.39
N LEU A 234 16.95 6.45 -35.45
CA LEU A 234 15.50 6.37 -35.63
C LEU A 234 14.84 7.70 -35.24
N GLU A 235 13.97 8.21 -36.10
CA GLU A 235 13.10 9.34 -35.77
C GLU A 235 11.85 8.86 -35.02
N ILE A 236 11.51 9.53 -33.93
CA ILE A 236 10.31 9.22 -33.15
C ILE A 236 9.19 10.14 -33.64
N GLU A 237 8.12 9.53 -34.17
CA GLU A 237 7.00 10.25 -34.82
C GLU A 237 6.27 11.20 -33.86
N THR A 238 6.10 10.79 -32.61
CA THR A 238 5.37 11.57 -31.61
C THR A 238 6.29 12.61 -30.99
N PRO A 239 5.97 13.92 -31.07
CA PRO A 239 6.75 14.95 -30.39
C PRO A 239 6.52 14.89 -28.87
N PHE A 240 7.51 15.39 -28.11
CA PHE A 240 7.43 15.51 -26.66
C PHE A 240 7.25 16.98 -26.28
N ILE A 241 6.38 17.24 -25.32
CA ILE A 241 6.14 18.59 -24.79
C ILE A 241 6.90 18.70 -23.46
N ILE A 242 7.87 19.62 -23.40
CA ILE A 242 8.53 19.99 -22.15
C ILE A 242 7.71 21.12 -21.52
N PRO A 243 7.09 20.91 -20.34
CA PRO A 243 6.25 21.94 -19.74
C PRO A 243 7.08 23.07 -19.12
N LYS A 244 6.48 24.26 -19.03
CA LYS A 244 7.10 25.45 -18.45
C LYS A 244 7.40 25.32 -16.96
N GLY A 245 8.32 26.16 -16.48
CA GLY A 245 8.52 26.44 -15.05
C GLY A 245 9.28 25.39 -14.23
N ARG A 246 9.78 24.31 -14.84
CA ARG A 246 10.60 23.30 -14.14
C ARG A 246 12.08 23.40 -14.51
N GLU A 247 12.94 23.23 -13.51
CA GLU A 247 14.41 23.29 -13.68
C GLU A 247 15.03 21.98 -14.21
N SER A 248 14.34 20.86 -14.04
CA SER A 248 14.73 19.57 -14.61
C SER A 248 13.56 18.60 -14.63
N PHE A 249 13.71 17.51 -15.39
CA PHE A 249 12.75 16.42 -15.44
C PHE A 249 13.45 15.10 -15.20
N ALA A 250 12.81 14.21 -14.45
CA ALA A 250 13.19 12.82 -14.33
C ALA A 250 12.03 11.94 -14.79
N LEU A 251 12.22 11.20 -15.88
CA LEU A 251 11.19 10.40 -16.51
C LEU A 251 11.48 8.92 -16.27
N PRO A 252 10.64 8.20 -15.48
CA PRO A 252 10.78 6.77 -15.25
C PRO A 252 10.86 5.96 -16.54
N LEU A 253 11.69 4.93 -16.59
CA LEU A 253 11.75 4.02 -17.74
C LEU A 253 10.94 2.76 -17.55
N ILE A 254 10.35 2.34 -18.66
CA ILE A 254 9.61 1.09 -18.80
C ILE A 254 10.26 0.31 -19.94
N LEU A 255 10.71 -0.90 -19.64
CA LEU A 255 11.40 -1.80 -20.57
C LEU A 255 10.61 -3.10 -20.70
N ASN A 256 10.19 -3.45 -21.92
CA ASN A 256 9.34 -4.63 -22.16
C ASN A 256 8.09 -4.67 -21.26
N GLU A 257 7.44 -3.53 -21.06
CA GLU A 257 6.24 -3.39 -20.20
C GLU A 257 6.53 -3.54 -18.68
N GLU A 258 7.80 -3.68 -18.29
CA GLU A 258 8.22 -3.72 -16.89
C GLU A 258 8.88 -2.39 -16.47
N LYS A 259 8.54 -1.90 -15.28
CA LYS A 259 9.23 -0.76 -14.68
C LYS A 259 10.64 -1.15 -14.23
N ILE A 260 11.62 -0.33 -14.58
CA ILE A 260 13.02 -0.55 -14.20
C ILE A 260 13.55 0.58 -13.31
N ALA A 261 14.62 0.29 -12.57
CA ALA A 261 15.32 1.22 -11.67
C ALA A 261 16.16 2.28 -12.42
N TYR A 262 15.65 2.80 -13.54
CA TYR A 262 16.28 3.83 -14.34
C TYR A 262 15.28 4.93 -14.70
N GLN A 263 15.82 6.11 -14.95
CA GLN A 263 15.09 7.27 -15.42
C GLN A 263 15.88 8.05 -16.47
N GLY A 264 15.19 8.69 -17.39
CA GLY A 264 15.74 9.69 -18.29
C GLY A 264 15.70 11.05 -17.62
N LYS A 265 16.87 11.63 -17.33
CA LYS A 265 16.98 12.98 -16.80
C LYS A 265 17.12 13.97 -17.96
N ILE A 266 16.27 15.00 -17.97
CA ILE A 266 16.32 16.10 -18.90
C ILE A 266 16.75 17.34 -18.12
N THR A 267 17.86 17.93 -18.55
CA THR A 267 18.41 19.19 -18.04
C THR A 267 18.76 20.07 -19.23
N SER A 268 18.59 21.37 -19.07
CA SER A 268 19.01 22.35 -20.08
C SER A 268 19.44 23.63 -19.38
N LYS A 269 20.32 24.40 -20.04
CA LYS A 269 20.64 25.77 -19.62
C LYS A 269 19.48 26.73 -19.86
N ASP A 270 18.54 26.35 -20.72
CA ASP A 270 17.36 27.13 -21.05
C ASP A 270 16.22 26.90 -20.03
N PHE A 271 16.40 26.01 -19.05
CA PHE A 271 15.42 25.77 -17.99
C PHE A 271 15.57 26.81 -16.85
N PRO A 272 14.46 27.22 -16.22
CA PRO A 272 13.08 26.86 -16.52
C PRO A 272 12.53 27.55 -17.78
N LEU A 273 11.79 26.81 -18.60
CA LEU A 273 11.15 27.36 -19.80
C LEU A 273 9.99 28.31 -19.44
N GLU A 274 9.78 29.35 -20.24
CA GLU A 274 8.66 30.30 -20.07
C GLU A 274 7.32 29.73 -20.55
N ASN A 275 7.33 28.93 -21.61
CA ASN A 275 6.17 28.30 -22.21
C ASN A 275 6.35 26.78 -22.31
N ASP A 276 5.24 26.06 -22.56
CA ASP A 276 5.31 24.65 -22.89
C ASP A 276 5.87 24.53 -24.31
N GLU A 277 6.98 23.81 -24.48
CA GLU A 277 7.74 23.79 -25.74
C GLU A 277 7.76 22.38 -26.35
N GLU A 278 7.60 22.34 -27.68
CA GLU A 278 7.58 21.09 -28.45
C GLU A 278 8.98 20.70 -28.93
N TYR A 279 9.34 19.43 -28.73
CA TYR A 279 10.60 18.84 -29.18
C TYR A 279 10.34 17.59 -30.04
N LYS A 280 11.08 17.48 -31.15
CA LYS A 280 11.17 16.27 -31.97
C LYS A 280 12.27 15.36 -31.43
N LEU A 281 12.04 14.05 -31.44
CA LEU A 281 12.94 13.09 -30.80
C LEU A 281 13.67 12.25 -31.83
N THR A 282 14.95 12.02 -31.57
CA THR A 282 15.79 11.14 -32.38
C THR A 282 16.51 10.17 -31.44
N LEU A 283 16.31 8.87 -31.66
CA LEU A 283 17.02 7.82 -30.93
C LEU A 283 18.18 7.32 -31.79
N THR A 284 19.40 7.41 -31.28
CA THR A 284 20.56 6.73 -31.86
C THR A 284 20.87 5.48 -31.05
N TYR A 285 20.90 4.33 -31.70
CA TYR A 285 21.37 3.07 -31.14
C TYR A 285 22.80 2.81 -31.57
N ASP A 286 23.72 2.57 -30.64
CA ASP A 286 25.13 2.25 -30.92
C ASP A 286 25.63 1.18 -29.94
N THR A 287 26.03 0.01 -30.44
CA THR A 287 26.53 -1.08 -29.58
C THR A 287 27.92 -0.83 -28.99
N GLY A 288 28.67 0.12 -29.56
CA GLY A 288 30.03 0.48 -29.16
C GLY A 288 30.10 1.54 -28.06
N THR A 289 28.97 2.13 -27.66
CA THR A 289 28.93 3.15 -26.61
C THR A 289 28.62 2.53 -25.25
N GLU A 290 28.91 3.30 -24.19
CA GLU A 290 28.57 2.92 -22.81
C GLU A 290 27.07 2.65 -22.65
N PHE A 291 26.26 3.64 -23.03
CA PHE A 291 24.82 3.51 -23.16
C PHE A 291 24.49 3.29 -24.63
N ASN A 292 23.88 2.15 -24.94
CA ASN A 292 23.54 1.81 -26.32
C ASN A 292 22.50 2.74 -26.95
N TYR A 293 21.85 3.58 -26.15
CA TYR A 293 20.74 4.42 -26.55
C TYR A 293 21.15 5.86 -26.27
N ALA A 294 21.05 6.74 -27.25
CA ALA A 294 21.17 8.18 -27.08
C ALA A 294 19.89 8.84 -27.61
N LEU A 295 19.12 9.46 -26.72
CA LEU A 295 17.86 10.12 -27.07
C LEU A 295 18.08 11.63 -27.10
N GLU A 296 17.97 12.21 -28.29
CA GLU A 296 18.14 13.64 -28.54
C GLU A 296 16.76 14.29 -28.75
N PHE A 297 16.55 15.42 -28.07
CA PHE A 297 15.38 16.28 -28.17
C PHE A 297 15.79 17.52 -28.96
N LYS A 298 15.23 17.68 -30.15
CA LYS A 298 15.45 18.84 -31.02
C LYS A 298 14.25 19.79 -30.90
N PRO A 299 14.43 21.02 -30.42
CA PRO A 299 13.32 21.94 -30.26
C PRO A 299 12.75 22.33 -31.62
N VAL A 300 11.43 22.53 -31.67
CA VAL A 300 10.78 23.16 -32.83
C VAL A 300 11.06 24.66 -32.84
N ASN A 301 11.21 25.27 -31.66
CA ASN A 301 11.65 26.65 -31.47
C ASN A 301 13.17 26.77 -31.66
N ASN A 302 13.59 27.55 -32.67
CA ASN A 302 15.01 27.70 -33.02
C ASN A 302 15.84 28.49 -31.99
N ASP A 303 15.20 29.21 -31.06
CA ASP A 303 15.89 29.94 -30.00
C ASP A 303 16.38 29.03 -28.86
N LEU A 304 15.83 27.81 -28.78
CA LEU A 304 16.18 26.82 -27.77
C LEU A 304 17.26 25.86 -28.27
N LYS A 305 18.02 25.28 -27.35
CA LYS A 305 19.07 24.32 -27.69
C LYS A 305 18.55 22.88 -27.70
N PRO A 306 19.12 22.00 -28.54
CA PRO A 306 18.91 20.56 -28.45
C PRO A 306 19.34 20.02 -27.08
N ILE A 307 18.60 19.05 -26.57
CA ILE A 307 18.87 18.41 -25.28
C ILE A 307 19.17 16.94 -25.54
N VAL A 308 20.26 16.44 -24.98
CA VAL A 308 20.55 15.00 -24.95
C VAL A 308 20.15 14.47 -23.58
N MET A 309 19.28 13.48 -23.57
CA MET A 309 18.83 12.86 -22.33
C MET A 309 19.95 12.09 -21.64
N GLU A 310 20.05 12.27 -20.33
CA GLU A 310 20.95 11.50 -19.49
C GLU A 310 20.22 10.30 -18.88
N TRP A 311 20.68 9.08 -19.17
CA TRP A 311 20.16 7.90 -18.50
C TRP A 311 20.80 7.75 -17.13
N GLN A 312 19.98 7.75 -16.08
CA GLN A 312 20.45 7.64 -14.72
C GLN A 312 19.80 6.45 -14.03
N ARG A 313 20.62 5.59 -13.42
CA ARG A 313 20.12 4.59 -12.47
C ARG A 313 19.58 5.35 -11.27
N ILE A 314 18.40 4.96 -10.81
CA ILE A 314 17.87 5.48 -9.55
C ILE A 314 18.77 4.90 -8.46
N ASP A 315 19.38 5.79 -7.67
CA ASP A 315 20.22 5.42 -6.54
C ASP A 315 19.85 6.35 -5.40
N THR A 316 19.33 5.76 -4.34
CA THR A 316 18.85 6.52 -3.18
C THR A 316 19.77 6.30 -1.98
N ASN A 317 20.97 5.75 -2.18
CA ASN A 317 21.94 5.57 -1.11
C ASN A 317 22.31 6.93 -0.50
N GLY A 318 22.18 7.03 0.83
CA GLY A 318 22.42 8.27 1.56
C GLY A 318 21.34 9.35 1.40
N VAL A 319 20.29 9.09 0.61
CA VAL A 319 19.15 10.01 0.44
C VAL A 319 18.03 9.61 1.40
N GLU A 320 17.48 10.59 2.12
CA GLU A 320 16.28 10.36 2.93
C GLU A 320 15.06 10.36 2.01
N LEU A 321 14.36 9.23 1.95
CA LEU A 321 13.19 9.08 1.10
C LEU A 321 11.93 9.58 1.81
N PRO A 322 10.92 10.12 1.09
CA PRO A 322 9.71 10.60 1.73
C PRO A 322 8.98 9.47 2.47
N THR A 323 8.43 9.74 3.65
CA THR A 323 7.71 8.71 4.42
C THR A 323 6.32 9.21 4.80
N PRO A 324 5.29 8.34 4.86
CA PRO A 324 4.00 8.74 5.36
C PRO A 324 4.11 9.22 6.81
N ASP A 325 3.55 10.39 7.07
CA ASP A 325 3.46 10.94 8.42
C ASP A 325 2.59 10.03 9.30
N PRO A 326 2.96 9.83 10.58
CA PRO A 326 2.09 9.13 11.52
C PRO A 326 0.81 9.94 11.74
N ILE A 327 -0.27 9.26 12.14
CA ILE A 327 -1.51 9.95 12.55
C ILE A 327 -1.18 10.88 13.71
N LYS A 328 -1.50 12.17 13.53
CA LYS A 328 -1.29 13.19 14.55
C LYS A 328 -2.08 12.81 15.81
N LYS A 329 -1.38 12.69 16.94
CA LYS A 329 -2.00 12.56 18.24
C LYS A 329 -2.81 13.83 18.58
N PRO A 330 -4.12 13.73 18.81
CA PRO A 330 -4.92 14.86 19.26
C PRO A 330 -4.55 15.22 20.70
N SER A 331 -4.59 16.50 21.03
CA SER A 331 -4.50 17.03 22.39
C SER A 331 -5.79 16.76 23.19
N ILE A 332 -5.73 16.91 24.51
CA ILE A 332 -6.91 16.78 25.37
C ILE A 332 -7.98 17.81 24.99
N ASP A 333 -7.59 19.05 24.67
CA ASP A 333 -8.53 20.10 24.28
C ASP A 333 -9.18 19.84 22.91
N GLU A 334 -8.42 19.28 21.95
CA GLU A 334 -8.98 18.82 20.66
C GLU A 334 -10.01 17.69 20.90
N LEU A 335 -9.76 16.76 21.84
CA LEU A 335 -10.71 15.71 22.20
C LEU A 335 -11.95 16.22 22.95
N LYS A 336 -11.83 17.33 23.71
CA LYS A 336 -12.98 18.00 24.35
C LYS A 336 -13.84 18.81 23.37
N ASN A 337 -13.29 19.14 22.20
CA ASN A 337 -13.95 19.97 21.19
C ASN A 337 -14.05 19.27 19.82
N ASP A 338 -14.24 17.94 19.80
CA ASP A 338 -14.25 17.14 18.57
C ASP A 338 -15.40 17.58 17.65
N PHE A 339 -15.05 18.16 16.51
CA PHE A 339 -16.02 18.76 15.58
C PHE A 339 -16.61 17.71 14.65
N ASN A 340 -17.95 17.59 14.67
CA ASN A 340 -18.68 16.75 13.73
C ASN A 340 -19.18 17.59 12.54
N PRO A 341 -18.58 17.46 11.34
CA PRO A 341 -18.96 18.26 10.17
C PRO A 341 -20.38 17.99 9.70
N ASN A 342 -20.90 16.76 9.89
CA ASN A 342 -22.26 16.40 9.47
C ASN A 342 -23.34 17.06 10.35
N LYS A 343 -23.01 17.38 11.60
CA LYS A 343 -23.94 18.03 12.56
C LYS A 343 -23.63 19.51 12.78
N GLY A 344 -22.48 20.00 12.31
CA GLY A 344 -22.02 21.37 12.54
C GLY A 344 -21.81 21.70 14.02
N LYS A 345 -21.51 20.71 14.86
CA LYS A 345 -21.37 20.86 16.31
C LYS A 345 -20.13 20.14 16.83
N SER A 346 -19.50 20.71 17.84
CA SER A 346 -18.46 20.04 18.62
C SER A 346 -19.06 19.23 19.76
N SER A 347 -18.35 18.20 20.21
CA SER A 347 -18.73 17.36 21.35
C SER A 347 -17.50 17.04 22.19
N ASP A 348 -17.68 16.99 23.52
CA ASP A 348 -16.66 16.49 24.44
C ASP A 348 -16.68 14.96 24.42
N LEU A 349 -15.62 14.36 23.88
CA LEU A 349 -15.53 12.90 23.76
C LEU A 349 -15.43 12.20 25.12
N PHE A 350 -14.94 12.87 26.16
CA PHE A 350 -14.86 12.31 27.51
C PHE A 350 -16.23 12.27 28.17
N GLU A 351 -17.00 13.36 28.08
CA GLU A 351 -18.39 13.40 28.56
C GLU A 351 -19.27 12.41 27.79
N TRP A 352 -19.13 12.39 26.46
CA TRP A 352 -19.88 11.47 25.60
C TRP A 352 -19.55 10.00 25.90
N ALA A 353 -18.31 9.68 26.27
CA ALA A 353 -17.97 8.33 26.71
C ALA A 353 -18.59 7.96 28.07
N LEU A 354 -18.66 8.91 29.02
CA LEU A 354 -19.18 8.66 30.36
C LEU A 354 -20.71 8.56 30.41
N GLU A 355 -21.43 9.41 29.67
CA GLU A 355 -22.89 9.50 29.76
C GLU A 355 -23.60 8.14 29.56
N PRO A 356 -23.28 7.32 28.54
CA PRO A 356 -23.92 6.02 28.37
C PRO A 356 -23.37 4.95 29.35
N LEU A 357 -22.18 5.14 29.91
CA LEU A 357 -21.61 4.24 30.93
C LEU A 357 -22.22 4.46 32.32
N GLU A 358 -22.51 5.71 32.67
CA GLU A 358 -23.23 6.09 33.89
C GLU A 358 -24.60 5.42 33.96
N ILE A 359 -25.28 5.32 32.82
CA ILE A 359 -26.53 4.59 32.65
C ILE A 359 -26.37 3.08 32.93
N LEU A 360 -25.21 2.50 32.60
CA LEU A 360 -24.93 1.07 32.80
C LEU A 360 -24.53 0.74 34.24
N LYS A 361 -24.52 1.72 35.16
CA LYS A 361 -24.25 1.50 36.59
C LYS A 361 -25.27 0.59 37.26
N ASP A 362 -26.52 0.64 36.83
CA ASP A 362 -27.59 -0.25 37.28
C ASP A 362 -28.31 -0.81 36.05
N LEU A 363 -28.15 -2.11 35.82
CA LEU A 363 -28.78 -2.81 34.71
C LEU A 363 -30.32 -2.72 34.75
N ASN A 364 -30.92 -2.51 35.92
CA ASN A 364 -32.36 -2.31 36.04
C ASN A 364 -32.78 -0.87 35.73
N SER A 365 -31.87 0.09 35.75
CA SER A 365 -32.18 1.49 35.46
C SER A 365 -32.35 1.73 33.94
N PRO A 366 -33.29 2.60 33.55
CA PRO A 366 -33.48 2.97 32.16
C PRO A 366 -32.36 3.87 31.62
N PRO A 367 -31.85 3.62 30.41
CA PRO A 367 -30.98 4.57 29.73
C PRO A 367 -31.63 5.93 29.51
N GLY A 368 -30.83 7.01 29.64
CA GLY A 368 -31.26 8.40 29.45
C GLY A 368 -31.99 8.61 28.13
N PHE A 369 -31.43 8.14 27.01
CA PHE A 369 -32.09 8.24 25.70
C PHE A 369 -33.42 7.47 25.61
N VAL A 370 -33.63 6.44 26.43
CA VAL A 370 -34.91 5.71 26.52
C VAL A 370 -35.89 6.50 27.38
N LEU A 371 -35.42 7.13 28.46
CA LEU A 371 -36.20 8.04 29.28
C LEU A 371 -36.66 9.26 28.47
N GLU A 372 -35.76 9.93 27.74
CA GLU A 372 -36.06 11.09 26.90
C GLU A 372 -37.17 10.76 25.90
N ARG A 373 -37.00 9.68 25.12
CA ARG A 373 -38.04 9.20 24.18
C ARG A 373 -39.34 8.86 24.88
N GLY A 374 -39.26 8.27 26.08
CA GLY A 374 -40.42 7.96 26.90
C GLY A 374 -41.16 9.21 27.38
N ILE A 375 -40.41 10.23 27.80
CA ILE A 375 -40.92 11.53 28.23
C ILE A 375 -41.54 12.26 27.03
N GLU A 376 -40.85 12.39 25.91
CA GLU A 376 -41.39 13.01 24.69
C GLU A 376 -42.68 12.32 24.21
N PHE A 377 -42.73 10.99 24.30
CA PHE A 377 -43.94 10.23 23.96
C PHE A 377 -45.09 10.56 24.93
N LEU A 378 -44.81 10.64 26.24
CA LEU A 378 -45.80 10.97 27.25
C LEU A 378 -46.24 12.43 27.17
N GLU A 379 -45.34 13.36 26.87
CA GLU A 379 -45.67 14.78 26.67
C GLU A 379 -46.66 14.99 25.52
N LYS A 380 -46.50 14.24 24.43
CA LYS A 380 -47.44 14.26 23.30
C LYS A 380 -48.78 13.60 23.62
N LYS A 381 -48.83 12.74 24.64
CA LYS A 381 -49.98 11.90 24.98
C LYS A 381 -50.82 12.45 26.13
N LEU A 382 -50.19 13.14 27.07
CA LEU A 382 -50.84 13.67 28.27
C LEU A 382 -51.36 15.09 28.02
N GLU A 383 -52.61 15.31 28.37
CA GLU A 383 -53.23 16.64 28.44
C GLU A 383 -53.24 17.13 29.89
N CYS A 384 -53.49 18.43 30.10
CA CYS A 384 -53.66 19.05 31.41
C CYS A 384 -55.10 19.60 31.52
N GLY A 385 -55.73 19.46 32.68
CA GLY A 385 -57.10 19.93 32.89
C GLY A 385 -57.50 20.05 34.35
N GLY A 386 -58.52 20.87 34.61
CA GLY A 386 -58.99 21.17 35.97
C GLY A 386 -60.07 20.20 36.42
N ILE A 387 -60.00 19.72 37.67
CA ILE A 387 -61.06 18.89 38.26
C ILE A 387 -62.29 19.77 38.51
N SER A 388 -63.38 19.57 37.75
CA SER A 388 -64.62 20.33 37.91
C SER A 388 -65.63 19.65 38.83
N THR A 389 -65.59 18.33 38.98
CA THR A 389 -66.51 17.59 39.85
C THR A 389 -65.85 16.35 40.45
N ILE A 390 -66.13 16.10 41.72
CA ILE A 390 -65.74 14.90 42.46
C ILE A 390 -67.00 14.18 42.95
N ARG A 391 -67.16 12.90 42.62
CA ARG A 391 -68.31 12.09 43.06
C ARG A 391 -67.89 10.66 43.36
N LYS A 392 -68.79 9.89 43.97
CA LYS A 392 -68.62 8.46 44.21
C LYS A 392 -69.57 7.65 43.32
N ASP A 393 -69.10 6.52 42.85
CA ASP A 393 -69.91 5.55 42.12
C ASP A 393 -70.79 4.72 43.08
N LYS A 394 -71.54 3.76 42.53
CA LYS A 394 -72.42 2.87 43.30
C LYS A 394 -71.65 1.94 44.25
N ASN A 395 -70.35 1.77 44.05
CA ASN A 395 -69.44 0.96 44.87
C ASN A 395 -68.62 1.82 45.85
N ASN A 396 -69.02 3.08 46.06
CA ASN A 396 -68.35 4.05 46.94
C ASN A 396 -66.92 4.40 46.47
N GLN A 397 -66.56 4.14 45.21
CA GLN A 397 -65.28 4.49 44.59
C GLN A 397 -65.36 5.90 43.97
N LEU A 398 -64.30 6.69 44.14
CA LEU A 398 -64.24 8.05 43.60
C LEU A 398 -64.13 8.06 42.08
N PHE A 399 -64.76 9.05 41.45
CA PHE A 399 -64.48 9.46 40.09
C PHE A 399 -64.43 10.98 39.98
N TYR A 400 -63.68 11.47 39.00
CA TYR A 400 -63.47 12.87 38.71
C TYR A 400 -64.00 13.21 37.32
N ILE A 401 -64.61 14.38 37.17
CA ILE A 401 -64.81 15.03 35.88
C ILE A 401 -63.71 16.08 35.74
N VAL A 402 -62.88 15.91 34.72
CA VAL A 402 -61.78 16.82 34.39
C VAL A 402 -62.18 17.60 33.14
N GLU A 403 -62.07 18.92 33.21
CA GLU A 403 -62.28 19.81 32.06
C GLU A 403 -60.94 20.14 31.42
N THR A 404 -60.76 19.73 30.17
CA THR A 404 -59.58 20.03 29.35
C THR A 404 -59.99 20.30 27.92
N ASN A 405 -59.43 21.34 27.29
CA ASN A 405 -59.67 21.68 25.88
C ASN A 405 -61.16 21.70 25.47
N GLY A 406 -62.04 22.21 26.34
CA GLY A 406 -63.50 22.28 26.11
C GLY A 406 -64.24 20.94 26.22
N LYS A 407 -63.58 19.88 26.67
CA LYS A 407 -64.14 18.52 26.83
C LYS A 407 -64.29 18.18 28.32
N LYS A 408 -65.33 17.41 28.64
CA LYS A 408 -65.52 16.81 29.97
C LYS A 408 -65.06 15.35 29.93
N VAL A 409 -63.99 15.05 30.64
CA VAL A 409 -63.34 13.74 30.68
C VAL A 409 -63.67 13.03 31.99
N PHE A 410 -64.22 11.83 31.90
CA PHE A 410 -64.52 10.99 33.06
C PHE A 410 -63.28 10.16 33.47
N CYS A 411 -62.78 10.38 34.68
CA CYS A 411 -61.61 9.70 35.23
C CYS A 411 -61.97 8.90 36.49
N HIS A 412 -61.88 7.58 36.43
CA HIS A 412 -62.28 6.71 37.55
C HIS A 412 -61.10 6.34 38.47
N SER A 413 -61.34 6.20 39.77
CA SER A 413 -60.24 5.93 40.74
C SER A 413 -59.55 4.60 40.64
N SER A 414 -60.23 3.59 40.11
CA SER A 414 -59.60 2.32 39.75
C SER A 414 -58.61 2.43 38.59
N GLN A 415 -58.64 3.52 37.81
CA GLN A 415 -57.77 3.72 36.66
C GLN A 415 -56.57 4.61 36.99
N TYR A 416 -56.45 5.15 38.21
CA TYR A 416 -55.29 5.97 38.58
C TYR A 416 -53.99 5.19 38.46
N LYS A 417 -52.94 5.94 38.19
CA LYS A 417 -51.61 5.40 38.37
C LYS A 417 -51.30 5.33 39.87
N GLU A 418 -50.59 4.29 40.32
CA GLU A 418 -50.28 4.05 41.74
C GLU A 418 -49.55 5.22 42.41
N SER A 419 -48.83 6.03 41.65
CA SER A 419 -48.06 7.20 42.10
C SER A 419 -48.90 8.46 42.35
N VAL A 420 -50.21 8.44 42.17
CA VAL A 420 -51.07 9.61 42.34
C VAL A 420 -51.37 9.85 43.82
N ASN A 421 -50.93 10.99 44.36
CA ASN A 421 -51.32 11.43 45.70
C ASN A 421 -52.81 11.81 45.71
N ARG A 422 -53.64 10.96 46.30
CA ARG A 422 -55.09 11.11 46.33
C ARG A 422 -55.55 12.27 47.22
N ASP A 423 -54.77 12.61 48.24
CA ASP A 423 -55.10 13.69 49.17
C ASP A 423 -54.95 15.08 48.52
N GLY A 424 -54.17 15.17 47.44
CA GLY A 424 -54.01 16.39 46.64
C GLY A 424 -55.07 16.61 45.55
N LEU A 425 -56.01 15.68 45.36
CA LEU A 425 -57.03 15.78 44.30
C LEU A 425 -58.32 16.43 44.82
N SER A 426 -58.37 17.76 44.76
CA SER A 426 -59.55 18.56 45.14
C SER A 426 -60.13 19.31 43.93
N GLN A 427 -61.36 19.82 44.08
CA GLN A 427 -62.03 20.55 43.00
C GLN A 427 -61.26 21.84 42.70
N GLY A 428 -61.03 22.13 41.42
CA GLY A 428 -60.24 23.27 40.94
C GLY A 428 -58.76 22.98 40.72
N VAL A 429 -58.23 21.84 41.19
CA VAL A 429 -56.84 21.45 40.98
C VAL A 429 -56.61 21.00 39.54
N GLN A 430 -55.47 21.41 38.96
CA GLN A 430 -55.03 20.98 37.64
C GLN A 430 -54.29 19.65 37.69
N VAL A 431 -54.63 18.76 36.77
CA VAL A 431 -54.05 17.40 36.68
C VAL A 431 -53.57 17.08 35.28
N CYS A 432 -52.53 16.25 35.20
CA CYS A 432 -52.09 15.61 33.96
C CYS A 432 -52.88 14.31 33.74
N LEU A 433 -53.50 14.16 32.56
CA LEU A 433 -54.30 12.99 32.21
C LEU A 433 -54.06 12.50 30.78
N GLU A 434 -54.21 11.19 30.58
CA GLU A 434 -54.39 10.62 29.25
C GLU A 434 -55.90 10.57 28.95
N MET A 435 -56.32 10.98 27.75
CA MET A 435 -57.71 11.00 27.32
C MET A 435 -57.93 10.09 26.10
N TRP A 436 -59.05 9.37 26.06
CA TRP A 436 -59.53 8.63 24.90
C TRP A 436 -61.07 8.68 24.80
N SER A 437 -61.62 8.48 23.61
CA SER A 437 -63.07 8.42 23.39
C SER A 437 -63.68 7.14 23.98
N ASP A 438 -64.88 7.24 24.56
CA ASP A 438 -65.61 6.08 25.07
C ASP A 438 -65.98 5.12 23.92
N LYS A 439 -65.78 3.82 24.13
CA LYS A 439 -66.00 2.79 23.10
C LYS A 439 -67.46 2.65 22.69
N LYS A 440 -68.42 3.03 23.57
CA LYS A 440 -69.85 2.93 23.33
C LYS A 440 -70.47 4.24 22.86
N ASP A 441 -69.84 5.36 23.21
CA ASP A 441 -70.34 6.70 22.89
C ASP A 441 -69.15 7.63 22.55
N PRO A 442 -68.80 7.77 21.26
CA PRO A 442 -67.67 8.58 20.84
C PRO A 442 -67.77 10.07 21.22
N SER A 443 -68.96 10.55 21.60
CA SER A 443 -69.17 11.92 22.09
C SER A 443 -68.70 12.13 23.54
N LYS A 444 -68.42 11.03 24.26
CA LYS A 444 -67.93 11.04 25.64
C LYS A 444 -66.45 10.67 25.70
N TYR A 445 -65.76 11.25 26.67
CA TYR A 445 -64.34 11.05 26.88
C TYR A 445 -64.09 10.38 28.23
N GLN A 446 -63.24 9.36 28.20
CA GLN A 446 -62.69 8.72 29.39
C GLN A 446 -61.22 9.11 29.52
N GLY A 447 -60.71 9.06 30.75
CA GLY A 447 -59.30 9.36 30.97
C GLY A 447 -58.72 8.73 32.21
N LYS A 448 -57.39 8.77 32.25
CA LYS A 448 -56.57 8.30 33.36
C LYS A 448 -55.72 9.43 33.88
N ILE A 449 -55.84 9.74 35.17
CA ILE A 449 -55.01 10.74 35.85
C ILE A 449 -53.65 10.14 36.19
N TYR A 450 -52.59 10.88 35.85
CA TYR A 450 -51.20 10.51 36.10
C TYR A 450 -50.57 11.29 37.27
N GLY A 451 -51.09 12.48 37.59
CA GLY A 451 -50.64 13.30 38.71
C GLY A 451 -51.08 14.76 38.57
N LEU A 452 -50.54 15.62 39.42
CA LEU A 452 -50.79 17.08 39.41
C LEU A 452 -49.99 17.77 38.30
N GLU A 453 -50.54 18.83 37.71
CA GLU A 453 -49.85 19.60 36.65
C GLU A 453 -48.59 20.29 37.17
N GLU A 454 -48.60 20.82 38.40
CA GLU A 454 -47.43 21.45 39.04
C GLU A 454 -46.20 20.53 39.12
N ASN A 455 -46.42 19.20 39.09
CA ASN A 455 -45.38 18.18 39.14
C ASN A 455 -45.23 17.42 37.82
N LYS A 456 -45.63 18.04 36.69
CA LYS A 456 -45.69 17.37 35.37
C LYS A 456 -44.37 16.70 34.98
N GLU A 457 -43.24 17.36 35.15
CA GLU A 457 -41.92 16.80 34.82
C GLU A 457 -41.62 15.52 35.63
N ILE A 458 -41.91 15.55 36.94
CA ILE A 458 -41.75 14.38 37.84
C ILE A 458 -42.69 13.26 37.44
N VAL A 459 -43.94 13.58 37.08
CA VAL A 459 -44.95 12.62 36.61
C VAL A 459 -44.48 11.93 35.32
N LEU A 460 -43.96 12.70 34.36
CA LEU A 460 -43.42 12.19 33.10
C LEU A 460 -42.22 11.27 33.35
N LEU A 461 -41.24 11.72 34.14
CA LEU A 461 -40.03 10.97 34.45
C LEU A 461 -40.34 9.64 35.17
N ASN A 462 -41.12 9.68 36.25
CA ASN A 462 -41.50 8.48 36.99
C ASN A 462 -42.33 7.54 36.11
N THR A 463 -43.14 8.10 35.21
CA THR A 463 -43.91 7.27 34.27
C THR A 463 -43.08 6.61 33.20
N ALA A 464 -42.09 7.29 32.65
CA ALA A 464 -41.11 6.69 31.77
C ALA A 464 -40.32 5.58 32.47
N LYS A 465 -39.89 5.80 33.73
CA LYS A 465 -39.20 4.79 34.55
C LYS A 465 -40.06 3.54 34.78
N ASP A 466 -41.31 3.69 35.22
CA ASP A 466 -42.20 2.55 35.44
C ASP A 466 -42.48 1.75 34.17
N ASN A 467 -42.70 2.46 33.06
CA ASN A 467 -42.92 1.84 31.76
C ASN A 467 -41.70 1.02 31.34
N TYR A 468 -40.50 1.54 31.57
CA TYR A 468 -39.27 0.80 31.31
C TYR A 468 -39.12 -0.42 32.22
N GLN A 469 -39.47 -0.31 33.51
CA GLN A 469 -39.35 -1.45 34.42
C GLN A 469 -40.20 -2.64 33.98
N ARG A 470 -41.37 -2.37 33.38
CA ARG A 470 -42.27 -3.39 32.83
C ARG A 470 -41.81 -3.97 31.48
N LYS A 471 -40.78 -3.41 30.85
CA LYS A 471 -40.27 -3.94 29.57
C LYS A 471 -39.66 -5.34 29.77
N PRO A 472 -39.80 -6.23 28.78
CA PRO A 472 -39.16 -7.54 28.83
C PRO A 472 -37.63 -7.44 28.83
N LEU A 473 -36.96 -8.47 29.33
CA LEU A 473 -35.51 -8.48 29.54
C LEU A 473 -34.71 -8.33 28.24
N ASP A 474 -35.17 -8.93 27.13
CA ASP A 474 -34.53 -8.84 25.82
C ASP A 474 -34.54 -7.40 25.28
N GLU A 475 -35.62 -6.66 25.51
CA GLU A 475 -35.69 -5.25 25.14
C GLU A 475 -34.72 -4.40 25.97
N LYS A 476 -34.62 -4.68 27.28
CA LYS A 476 -33.62 -4.04 28.15
C LYS A 476 -32.19 -4.36 27.71
N ILE A 477 -31.90 -5.60 27.29
CA ILE A 477 -30.59 -6.00 26.75
C ILE A 477 -30.26 -5.22 25.46
N LYS A 478 -31.21 -5.08 24.53
CA LYS A 478 -31.01 -4.30 23.31
C LYS A 478 -30.65 -2.84 23.61
N HIS A 479 -31.31 -2.22 24.58
CA HIS A 479 -30.99 -0.85 24.99
C HIS A 479 -29.58 -0.72 25.60
N ARG A 480 -29.11 -1.75 26.33
CA ARG A 480 -27.73 -1.78 26.89
C ARG A 480 -26.68 -1.95 25.80
N ILE A 481 -26.94 -2.83 24.83
CA ILE A 481 -26.08 -3.00 23.65
C ILE A 481 -25.99 -1.67 22.89
N GLU A 482 -27.11 -0.96 22.72
CA GLU A 482 -27.14 0.34 22.07
C GLU A 482 -26.33 1.40 22.84
N ALA A 483 -26.35 1.38 24.18
CA ALA A 483 -25.52 2.26 24.99
C ALA A 483 -24.02 2.03 24.72
N LEU A 484 -23.56 0.78 24.69
CA LEU A 484 -22.17 0.44 24.36
C LEU A 484 -21.80 0.85 22.92
N LYS A 485 -22.72 0.68 21.97
CA LYS A 485 -22.51 1.10 20.57
C LYS A 485 -22.26 2.60 20.43
N ARG A 486 -22.96 3.42 21.21
CA ARG A 486 -22.78 4.88 21.20
C ARG A 486 -21.40 5.34 21.71
N ILE A 487 -20.71 4.51 22.49
CA ILE A 487 -19.40 4.83 23.08
C ILE A 487 -18.22 4.44 22.16
N LYS A 488 -18.48 3.70 21.07
CA LYS A 488 -17.41 3.15 20.20
C LYS A 488 -16.47 4.21 19.65
N TYR A 489 -17.03 5.25 19.04
CA TYR A 489 -16.28 6.36 18.46
C TYR A 489 -15.42 7.12 19.48
N PRO A 490 -15.96 7.63 20.61
CA PRO A 490 -15.15 8.36 21.58
C PRO A 490 -14.06 7.47 22.19
N CYS A 491 -14.36 6.19 22.51
CA CYS A 491 -13.33 5.28 23.00
C CYS A 491 -12.22 5.01 21.98
N LEU A 492 -12.56 4.82 20.70
CA LEU A 492 -11.56 4.64 19.66
C LEU A 492 -10.62 5.86 19.60
N LYS A 493 -11.18 7.07 19.53
CA LYS A 493 -10.39 8.31 19.42
C LYS A 493 -9.49 8.55 20.64
N ILE A 494 -10.02 8.35 21.85
CA ILE A 494 -9.28 8.57 23.10
C ILE A 494 -8.17 7.51 23.24
N PHE A 495 -8.53 6.23 23.19
CA PHE A 495 -7.62 5.15 23.57
C PHE A 495 -6.65 4.71 22.46
N SER A 496 -6.82 5.21 21.24
CA SER A 496 -5.80 5.14 20.18
C SER A 496 -4.49 5.85 20.57
N HIS A 497 -4.58 6.91 21.38
CA HIS A 497 -3.43 7.77 21.71
C HIS A 497 -3.14 7.94 23.21
N TYR A 498 -4.10 7.60 24.07
CA TYR A 498 -4.00 7.73 25.52
C TYR A 498 -4.30 6.42 26.22
N THR A 499 -3.44 6.05 27.18
CA THR A 499 -3.76 4.97 28.11
C THR A 499 -4.58 5.52 29.27
N LEU A 500 -5.37 4.66 29.90
CA LEU A 500 -6.15 5.05 31.08
C LEU A 500 -5.25 5.61 32.20
N GLU A 501 -4.08 4.99 32.41
CA GLU A 501 -3.06 5.45 33.36
C GLU A 501 -2.59 6.88 33.07
N LYS A 502 -2.33 7.23 31.80
CA LYS A 502 -1.97 8.61 31.44
C LYS A 502 -3.11 9.60 31.70
N LEU A 503 -4.34 9.17 31.46
CA LEU A 503 -5.52 10.01 31.69
C LEU A 503 -5.78 10.26 33.17
N GLU A 504 -5.31 9.42 34.09
CA GLU A 504 -5.41 9.73 35.52
C GLU A 504 -4.68 11.00 35.91
N THR A 505 -3.58 11.30 35.21
CA THR A 505 -2.82 12.54 35.44
C THR A 505 -3.36 13.69 34.59
N LEU A 506 -3.73 13.42 33.33
CA LEU A 506 -4.10 14.47 32.36
C LEU A 506 -5.58 14.89 32.41
N ASN A 507 -6.47 13.99 32.82
CA ASN A 507 -7.91 14.22 32.95
C ASN A 507 -8.52 13.31 34.05
N PRO A 508 -8.18 13.55 35.33
CA PRO A 508 -8.63 12.71 36.45
C PRO A 508 -10.16 12.66 36.62
N GLU A 509 -10.84 13.75 36.25
CA GLU A 509 -12.30 13.88 36.27
C GLU A 509 -12.99 12.86 35.36
N PHE A 510 -12.36 12.53 34.23
CA PHE A 510 -12.80 11.44 33.36
C PHE A 510 -12.31 10.08 33.84
N ALA A 511 -11.01 9.94 34.13
CA ALA A 511 -10.38 8.64 34.35
C ALA A 511 -10.95 7.91 35.57
N THR A 512 -11.28 8.64 36.64
CA THR A 512 -11.78 8.07 37.91
C THR A 512 -13.16 7.41 37.75
N PRO A 513 -14.22 8.11 37.28
CA PRO A 513 -15.52 7.47 37.05
C PRO A 513 -15.46 6.42 35.95
N PHE A 514 -14.62 6.62 34.92
CA PHE A 514 -14.45 5.63 33.85
C PHE A 514 -13.91 4.29 34.39
N LYS A 515 -12.88 4.33 35.26
CA LYS A 515 -12.33 3.12 35.91
C LYS A 515 -13.37 2.32 36.69
N GLU A 516 -14.23 3.02 37.43
CA GLU A 516 -15.31 2.38 38.18
C GLU A 516 -16.31 1.70 37.24
N CYS A 517 -16.64 2.32 36.10
CA CYS A 517 -17.49 1.72 35.08
C CYS A 517 -16.84 0.48 34.45
N LEU A 518 -15.53 0.52 34.16
CA LEU A 518 -14.80 -0.63 33.61
C LEU A 518 -14.86 -1.84 34.54
N LYS A 519 -14.67 -1.63 35.85
CA LYS A 519 -14.72 -2.71 36.85
C LYS A 519 -16.09 -3.41 36.83
N ARG A 520 -17.17 -2.65 36.73
CA ARG A 520 -18.54 -3.19 36.68
C ARG A 520 -18.83 -3.93 35.37
N LEU A 521 -18.39 -3.39 34.23
CA LEU A 521 -18.54 -4.08 32.94
C LEU A 521 -17.75 -5.39 32.91
N GLU A 522 -16.57 -5.43 33.53
CA GLU A 522 -15.80 -6.65 33.73
C GLU A 522 -16.60 -7.68 34.58
N GLU A 523 -17.19 -7.24 35.70
CA GLU A 523 -18.05 -8.09 36.54
C GLU A 523 -19.26 -8.64 35.76
N TYR A 524 -19.92 -7.81 34.94
CA TYR A 524 -21.02 -8.26 34.09
C TYR A 524 -20.59 -9.27 33.03
N TYR A 525 -19.42 -9.12 32.43
CA TYR A 525 -18.94 -10.09 31.44
C TYR A 525 -18.79 -11.50 32.04
N PHE A 526 -18.22 -11.59 33.24
CA PHE A 526 -18.00 -12.88 33.91
C PHE A 526 -19.23 -13.44 34.62
N ALA A 527 -20.28 -12.63 34.81
CA ALA A 527 -21.52 -13.10 35.40
C ALA A 527 -22.20 -14.19 34.52
N PRO A 528 -22.59 -15.35 35.09
CA PRO A 528 -23.19 -16.46 34.33
C PRO A 528 -24.51 -16.10 33.64
N GLN A 529 -25.29 -15.21 34.24
CA GLN A 529 -26.62 -14.78 33.79
C GLN A 529 -26.60 -13.70 32.70
N THR A 530 -25.42 -13.21 32.33
CA THR A 530 -25.29 -12.14 31.33
C THR A 530 -25.53 -12.69 29.94
N ASP A 531 -26.39 -12.00 29.19
CA ASP A 531 -26.74 -12.32 27.82
C ASP A 531 -25.52 -12.39 26.88
N LYS A 532 -25.55 -13.34 25.93
CA LYS A 532 -24.43 -13.62 25.01
C LYS A 532 -24.14 -12.44 24.07
N ASP A 533 -25.17 -11.79 23.54
CA ASP A 533 -24.99 -10.65 22.64
C ASP A 533 -24.47 -9.44 23.41
N PHE A 534 -24.91 -9.27 24.67
CA PHE A 534 -24.36 -8.25 25.54
C PHE A 534 -22.88 -8.51 25.90
N LYS A 535 -22.50 -9.76 26.22
CA LYS A 535 -21.08 -10.13 26.45
C LYS A 535 -20.21 -9.83 25.24
N LYS A 536 -20.70 -10.13 24.03
CA LYS A 536 -20.00 -9.83 22.78
C LYS A 536 -19.77 -8.32 22.61
N GLU A 537 -20.79 -7.51 22.91
CA GLU A 537 -20.67 -6.05 22.83
C GLU A 537 -19.72 -5.48 23.90
N ILE A 538 -19.70 -6.07 25.10
CA ILE A 538 -18.73 -5.73 26.16
C ILE A 538 -17.30 -6.02 25.66
N LEU A 539 -17.05 -7.17 25.03
CA LEU A 539 -15.73 -7.46 24.45
C LEU A 539 -15.35 -6.47 23.35
N ASP A 540 -16.28 -6.09 22.47
CA ASP A 540 -16.01 -5.08 21.44
C ASP A 540 -15.58 -3.74 22.06
N PHE A 541 -16.30 -3.31 23.10
CA PHE A 541 -15.97 -2.12 23.87
C PHE A 541 -14.56 -2.21 24.48
N PHE A 542 -14.25 -3.30 25.20
CA PHE A 542 -12.93 -3.47 25.81
C PHE A 542 -11.80 -3.52 24.78
N GLY A 543 -12.04 -4.13 23.62
CA GLY A 543 -11.05 -4.21 22.54
C GLY A 543 -10.55 -2.85 22.07
N ARG A 544 -11.37 -1.80 22.22
CA ARG A 544 -11.06 -0.41 21.84
C ARG A 544 -10.24 0.35 22.88
N LEU A 545 -10.11 -0.20 24.08
CA LEU A 545 -9.29 0.40 25.16
C LEU A 545 -7.79 0.09 24.99
N ASN A 546 -7.43 -0.72 23.99
CA ASN A 546 -6.07 -1.03 23.60
C ASN A 546 -5.23 -1.58 24.77
N ASP A 547 -4.28 -0.78 25.25
CA ASP A 547 -3.38 -1.15 26.35
C ASP A 547 -4.06 -1.13 27.72
N SER A 548 -5.27 -0.57 27.80
CA SER A 548 -6.02 -0.38 29.04
C SER A 548 -7.03 -1.51 29.32
N ILE A 549 -6.93 -2.63 28.59
CA ILE A 549 -7.77 -3.82 28.83
C ILE A 549 -7.44 -4.44 30.20
N PRO A 550 -8.44 -4.68 31.07
CA PRO A 550 -8.23 -5.34 32.37
C PRO A 550 -7.63 -6.74 32.26
N ALA A 551 -6.77 -7.11 33.22
CA ALA A 551 -6.00 -8.35 33.18
C ALA A 551 -6.86 -9.63 33.07
N LYS A 552 -8.05 -9.68 33.69
CA LYS A 552 -8.91 -10.86 33.59
C LYS A 552 -9.47 -11.03 32.18
N LEU A 553 -9.80 -9.93 31.50
CA LEU A 553 -10.32 -9.94 30.13
C LEU A 553 -9.23 -10.18 29.08
N GLN A 554 -7.96 -9.88 29.36
CA GLN A 554 -6.87 -10.14 28.41
C GLN A 554 -6.80 -11.62 27.98
N GLN A 555 -7.12 -12.56 28.87
CA GLN A 555 -7.16 -13.99 28.54
C GLN A 555 -8.28 -14.35 27.57
N GLU A 556 -9.41 -13.64 27.63
CA GLU A 556 -10.51 -13.84 26.69
C GLU A 556 -10.07 -13.49 25.27
N PHE A 557 -9.33 -12.38 25.09
CA PHE A 557 -8.79 -11.99 23.78
C PHE A 557 -7.74 -12.98 23.26
N ILE A 558 -6.91 -13.55 24.12
CA ILE A 558 -5.94 -14.60 23.73
C ILE A 558 -6.65 -15.84 23.17
N ASN A 559 -7.80 -16.19 23.76
CA ASN A 559 -8.57 -17.39 23.42
C ASN A 559 -9.57 -17.20 22.27
N LEU A 560 -9.72 -15.98 21.74
CA LEU A 560 -10.64 -15.72 20.64
C LEU A 560 -10.25 -16.52 19.38
N PRO A 561 -11.23 -17.15 18.69
CA PRO A 561 -10.96 -17.86 17.44
C PRO A 561 -10.60 -16.88 16.32
N PHE A 562 -9.78 -17.29 15.35
CA PHE A 562 -9.38 -16.46 14.19
C PHE A 562 -10.46 -16.39 13.09
N GLU A 563 -11.71 -16.20 13.48
CA GLU A 563 -12.90 -16.15 12.62
C GLU A 563 -13.66 -14.83 12.81
N LEU A 564 -14.52 -14.47 11.86
CA LEU A 564 -15.40 -13.31 12.06
C LEU A 564 -16.44 -13.65 13.13
N PRO A 565 -16.76 -12.74 14.07
CA PRO A 565 -16.34 -11.33 14.15
C PRO A 565 -15.04 -11.08 14.95
N SER A 566 -14.43 -12.13 15.51
CA SER A 566 -13.26 -12.02 16.38
C SER A 566 -12.06 -11.30 15.76
N THR A 567 -11.90 -11.33 14.44
CA THR A 567 -10.83 -10.60 13.75
C THR A 567 -10.91 -9.09 13.95
N ASP A 568 -12.11 -8.52 14.06
CA ASP A 568 -12.27 -7.09 14.34
C ASP A 568 -11.81 -6.75 15.76
N PHE A 569 -12.17 -7.58 16.74
CA PHE A 569 -11.75 -7.43 18.13
C PHE A 569 -10.23 -7.53 18.28
N LEU A 570 -9.61 -8.51 17.60
CA LEU A 570 -8.17 -8.71 17.63
C LEU A 570 -7.42 -7.51 17.01
N SER A 571 -7.95 -6.93 15.93
CA SER A 571 -7.34 -5.75 15.29
C SER A 571 -7.34 -4.50 16.18
N ARG A 572 -8.31 -4.39 17.09
CA ARG A 572 -8.44 -3.25 18.02
C ARG A 572 -7.58 -3.47 19.25
N CYS A 573 -7.55 -4.67 19.84
CA CYS A 573 -6.83 -4.91 21.09
C CYS A 573 -5.29 -4.84 20.97
N LEU A 574 -4.74 -4.93 19.76
CA LEU A 574 -3.30 -4.82 19.46
C LEU A 574 -2.86 -3.35 19.49
N GLY A 575 -2.93 -2.73 20.68
CA GLY A 575 -2.57 -1.34 20.96
C GLY A 575 -1.10 -1.01 20.71
N SER A 576 -0.33 -0.67 21.74
CA SER A 576 1.08 -0.31 21.56
C SER A 576 1.99 -1.48 21.20
N PHE A 577 1.51 -2.73 21.35
CA PHE A 577 2.32 -3.95 21.23
C PHE A 577 3.41 -4.09 22.31
N GLU A 578 3.29 -3.37 23.43
CA GLU A 578 4.20 -3.49 24.57
C GLU A 578 3.77 -4.59 25.54
N LYS A 579 2.47 -4.89 25.63
CA LYS A 579 1.89 -5.80 26.62
C LYS A 579 2.03 -7.27 26.20
N ASP A 580 2.23 -8.17 27.16
CA ASP A 580 2.50 -9.59 26.86
C ASP A 580 1.31 -10.34 26.26
N PHE A 581 0.07 -9.99 26.62
CA PHE A 581 -1.11 -10.58 26.00
C PHE A 581 -1.19 -10.24 24.50
N GLN A 582 -0.81 -9.02 24.11
CA GLN A 582 -0.76 -8.59 22.70
C GLN A 582 0.28 -9.37 21.92
N LYS A 583 1.48 -9.57 22.50
CA LYS A 583 2.54 -10.41 21.92
C LYS A 583 2.08 -11.86 21.76
N THR A 584 1.35 -12.39 22.74
CA THR A 584 0.79 -13.74 22.71
C THR A 584 -0.24 -13.89 21.60
N ILE A 585 -1.17 -12.94 21.48
CA ILE A 585 -2.14 -12.87 20.37
C ILE A 585 -1.40 -12.86 19.03
N PHE A 586 -0.40 -11.98 18.89
CA PHE A 586 0.34 -11.86 17.64
C PHE A 586 1.16 -13.11 17.30
N LYS A 587 1.75 -13.80 18.29
CA LYS A 587 2.41 -15.08 18.06
C LYS A 587 1.47 -16.14 17.50
N ASN A 588 0.20 -16.09 17.88
CA ASN A 588 -0.84 -16.97 17.35
C ASN A 588 -1.29 -16.56 15.94
N LEU A 589 -1.06 -15.30 15.54
CA LEU A 589 -1.27 -14.82 14.16
C LEU A 589 -0.16 -15.34 13.24
N LYS A 590 -0.46 -16.38 12.46
CA LYS A 590 0.44 -16.82 11.39
C LYS A 590 0.42 -15.78 10.26
N VAL A 591 1.60 -15.33 9.81
CA VAL A 591 1.75 -14.45 8.64
C VAL A 591 1.14 -15.07 7.38
N THR A 592 1.02 -16.39 7.32
CA THR A 592 0.36 -17.11 6.21
C THR A 592 -1.15 -16.93 6.16
N ASN A 593 -1.79 -16.53 7.26
CA ASN A 593 -3.24 -16.31 7.29
C ASN A 593 -3.58 -14.94 6.66
N PRO A 594 -4.40 -14.88 5.60
CA PRO A 594 -4.76 -13.62 4.94
C PRO A 594 -5.36 -12.56 5.88
N LYS A 595 -6.10 -13.00 6.92
CA LYS A 595 -6.70 -12.12 7.93
C LYS A 595 -5.66 -11.37 8.75
N THR A 596 -4.45 -11.91 8.91
CA THR A 596 -3.36 -11.28 9.63
C THR A 596 -2.97 -9.94 9.00
N LEU A 597 -3.08 -9.79 7.68
CA LEU A 597 -2.82 -8.51 7.01
C LEU A 597 -3.82 -7.44 7.43
N SER A 598 -5.11 -7.77 7.48
CA SER A 598 -6.16 -6.84 7.92
C SER A 598 -5.99 -6.42 9.38
N ILE A 599 -5.69 -7.39 10.25
CA ILE A 599 -5.41 -7.14 11.67
C ILE A 599 -4.20 -6.21 11.84
N ALA A 600 -3.09 -6.53 11.16
CA ALA A 600 -1.86 -5.74 11.24
C ALA A 600 -2.02 -4.34 10.61
N ALA A 601 -2.76 -4.22 9.50
CA ALA A 601 -3.05 -2.94 8.85
C ALA A 601 -3.78 -2.01 9.83
N ARG A 602 -4.90 -2.47 10.39
CA ARG A 602 -5.70 -1.68 11.35
C ARG A 602 -4.90 -1.33 12.61
N ALA A 603 -4.19 -2.30 13.20
CA ALA A 603 -3.38 -2.05 14.39
C ALA A 603 -2.28 -0.99 14.13
N SER A 604 -1.67 -1.00 12.94
CA SER A 604 -0.63 -0.02 12.55
C SER A 604 -1.13 1.41 12.49
N TRP A 605 -2.41 1.62 12.22
CA TRP A 605 -3.03 2.94 12.14
C TRP A 605 -3.85 3.30 13.39
N ASN A 606 -4.22 2.33 14.23
CA ASN A 606 -4.92 2.58 15.49
C ASN A 606 -4.01 3.10 16.61
N ASN A 607 -2.72 2.74 16.60
CA ASN A 607 -1.81 3.14 17.66
C ASN A 607 -0.43 3.51 17.10
N GLU A 608 0.02 4.72 17.40
CA GLU A 608 1.28 5.29 16.89
C GLU A 608 2.52 4.45 17.23
N LYS A 609 2.46 3.65 18.32
CA LYS A 609 3.57 2.81 18.76
C LYS A 609 3.54 1.41 18.19
N PHE A 610 2.40 0.92 17.70
CA PHE A 610 2.23 -0.46 17.27
C PHE A 610 3.30 -0.86 16.26
N LEU A 611 3.38 -0.12 15.15
CA LEU A 611 4.28 -0.45 14.05
C LEU A 611 5.75 -0.39 14.47
N LYS A 612 6.12 0.63 15.26
CA LYS A 612 7.48 0.74 15.83
C LYS A 612 7.86 -0.50 16.60
N ASN A 613 6.97 -0.93 17.50
CA ASN A 613 7.21 -2.05 18.39
C ASN A 613 7.14 -3.38 17.64
N LEU A 614 6.25 -3.50 16.63
CA LEU A 614 6.21 -4.63 15.72
C LEU A 614 7.56 -4.78 14.99
N MET A 615 8.11 -3.71 14.44
CA MET A 615 9.39 -3.71 13.72
C MET A 615 10.59 -4.01 14.65
N ALA A 616 10.51 -3.60 15.92
CA ALA A 616 11.56 -3.89 16.90
C ALA A 616 11.52 -5.33 17.43
N GLN A 617 10.33 -5.92 17.53
CA GLN A 617 10.11 -7.24 18.16
C GLN A 617 10.04 -8.41 17.17
N THR A 618 9.96 -8.14 15.86
CA THR A 618 9.95 -9.17 14.81
C THR A 618 11.31 -9.27 14.12
N SER A 619 11.66 -10.47 13.65
CA SER A 619 12.87 -10.65 12.85
C SER A 619 12.71 -10.09 11.44
N LEU A 620 13.83 -9.78 10.78
CA LEU A 620 13.82 -9.34 9.37
C LEU A 620 13.11 -10.35 8.45
N GLU A 621 13.27 -11.65 8.72
CA GLU A 621 12.57 -12.71 7.96
C GLU A 621 11.05 -12.65 8.13
N GLN A 622 10.56 -12.37 9.34
CA GLN A 622 9.12 -12.18 9.58
C GLN A 622 8.61 -10.94 8.84
N GLN A 623 9.36 -9.83 8.87
CA GLN A 623 9.01 -8.59 8.17
C GLN A 623 8.99 -8.79 6.64
N LYS A 624 10.00 -9.47 6.07
CA LYS A 624 10.01 -9.89 4.67
C LYS A 624 8.86 -10.84 4.34
N GLY A 625 8.45 -11.68 5.29
CA GLY A 625 7.27 -12.52 5.21
C GLY A 625 5.98 -11.71 5.03
N PHE A 626 5.80 -10.63 5.79
CA PHE A 626 4.66 -9.70 5.59
C PHE A 626 4.69 -9.07 4.20
N LEU A 627 5.84 -8.55 3.77
CA LEU A 627 5.99 -7.93 2.45
C LEU A 627 5.68 -8.90 1.31
N LYS A 628 6.15 -10.15 1.40
CA LYS A 628 5.81 -11.18 0.42
C LYS A 628 4.30 -11.40 0.32
N ARG A 629 3.57 -11.37 1.44
CA ARG A 629 2.11 -11.52 1.45
C ARG A 629 1.39 -10.28 0.93
N ILE A 630 1.91 -9.09 1.20
CA ILE A 630 1.43 -7.85 0.59
C ILE A 630 1.58 -7.94 -0.94
N GLU A 631 2.77 -8.29 -1.43
CA GLU A 631 3.02 -8.48 -2.87
C GLU A 631 2.04 -9.48 -3.50
N GLU A 632 1.82 -10.63 -2.85
CA GLU A 632 0.86 -11.63 -3.33
C GLU A 632 -0.58 -11.09 -3.43
N ARG A 633 -1.01 -10.25 -2.50
CA ARG A 633 -2.36 -9.66 -2.50
C ARG A 633 -2.52 -8.54 -3.50
N LEU A 634 -1.47 -7.76 -3.74
CA LEU A 634 -1.54 -6.63 -4.68
C LEU A 634 -1.50 -7.06 -6.15
N LYS A 635 -1.07 -8.28 -6.46
CA LYS A 635 -1.04 -8.81 -7.85
C LYS A 635 -2.39 -8.79 -8.56
N ASP A 636 -3.49 -8.94 -7.82
CA ASP A 636 -4.84 -8.89 -8.39
C ASP A 636 -5.74 -8.01 -7.51
N PRO A 637 -6.18 -6.85 -8.03
CA PRO A 637 -7.08 -5.94 -7.32
C PRO A 637 -8.42 -6.56 -6.89
N LYS A 638 -8.82 -7.70 -7.46
CA LYS A 638 -10.04 -8.42 -7.09
C LYS A 638 -9.89 -9.32 -5.85
N LEU A 639 -8.67 -9.48 -5.33
CA LEU A 639 -8.43 -10.34 -4.18
C LEU A 639 -9.00 -9.74 -2.89
N PHE A 640 -9.60 -10.60 -2.06
CA PHE A 640 -9.93 -10.24 -0.68
C PHE A 640 -8.69 -9.69 0.05
N TYR A 641 -8.90 -8.64 0.85
CA TYR A 641 -7.89 -7.91 1.61
C TYR A 641 -6.93 -7.04 0.79
N PHE A 642 -7.26 -6.70 -0.47
CA PHE A 642 -6.47 -5.75 -1.26
C PHE A 642 -6.30 -4.40 -0.54
N SER A 643 -7.38 -3.81 -0.03
CA SER A 643 -7.32 -2.55 0.76
C SER A 643 -6.38 -2.67 1.96
N SER A 644 -6.50 -3.74 2.73
CA SER A 644 -5.64 -3.97 3.89
C SER A 644 -4.17 -4.15 3.52
N ALA A 645 -3.88 -4.78 2.38
CA ALA A 645 -2.51 -4.89 1.88
C ALA A 645 -1.95 -3.52 1.48
N CYS A 646 -2.76 -2.66 0.84
CA CYS A 646 -2.41 -1.28 0.55
C CYS A 646 -2.13 -0.47 1.83
N GLU A 647 -3.00 -0.57 2.84
CA GLU A 647 -2.86 0.15 4.12
C GLU A 647 -1.64 -0.29 4.91
N LEU A 648 -1.36 -1.60 4.95
CA LEU A 648 -0.18 -2.12 5.62
C LEU A 648 1.11 -1.77 4.87
N LEU A 649 1.08 -1.76 3.53
CA LEU A 649 2.20 -1.29 2.72
C LEU A 649 2.49 0.19 3.00
N LEU A 650 1.45 1.03 3.07
CA LEU A 650 1.60 2.44 3.41
C LEU A 650 2.25 2.59 4.78
N ALA A 651 1.83 1.79 5.77
CA ALA A 651 2.43 1.80 7.10
C ALA A 651 3.92 1.39 7.05
N PHE A 652 4.26 0.30 6.34
CA PHE A 652 5.65 -0.17 6.20
C PHE A 652 6.56 0.85 5.52
N LEU A 653 6.04 1.67 4.60
CA LEU A 653 6.80 2.74 3.96
C LEU A 653 7.31 3.79 4.98
N SER A 654 6.65 3.98 6.12
CA SER A 654 7.14 4.87 7.19
C SER A 654 8.47 4.40 7.82
N TYR A 655 8.85 3.13 7.62
CA TYR A 655 10.11 2.56 8.15
C TYR A 655 11.20 2.35 7.10
N ARG A 656 10.97 2.69 5.83
CA ARG A 656 11.88 2.35 4.73
C ARG A 656 13.28 2.95 4.87
N ASN A 657 13.40 4.14 5.46
CA ASN A 657 14.70 4.78 5.70
C ASN A 657 15.47 4.07 6.83
N ALA A 658 14.78 3.66 7.89
CA ALA A 658 15.38 2.98 9.05
C ALA A 658 15.67 1.49 8.79
N LYS A 659 14.98 0.87 7.83
CA LYS A 659 15.05 -0.55 7.49
C LYS A 659 15.16 -0.76 5.98
N ARG A 660 16.27 -0.30 5.39
CA ARG A 660 16.52 -0.43 3.93
C ARG A 660 16.57 -1.88 3.46
N GLU A 661 16.88 -2.82 4.35
CA GLU A 661 16.91 -4.27 4.06
C GLU A 661 15.53 -4.87 3.72
N LEU A 662 14.44 -4.11 3.94
CA LEU A 662 13.10 -4.43 3.48
C LEU A 662 12.91 -4.17 1.97
N GLU A 663 13.88 -3.54 1.31
CA GLU A 663 13.87 -3.27 -0.13
C GLU A 663 12.68 -2.42 -0.58
N LEU A 664 12.15 -1.54 0.28
CA LEU A 664 11.10 -0.56 -0.08
C LEU A 664 11.69 0.76 -0.59
N ILE A 665 12.75 0.65 -1.37
CA ILE A 665 13.48 1.75 -2.01
C ILE A 665 13.21 1.75 -3.52
N PRO A 666 13.17 2.92 -4.19
CA PRO A 666 12.81 3.03 -5.61
C PRO A 666 13.63 2.14 -6.54
N GLU A 667 14.89 1.88 -6.23
CA GLU A 667 15.81 1.11 -7.06
C GLU A 667 15.68 -0.41 -6.92
N SER A 668 14.82 -0.91 -6.02
CA SER A 668 14.64 -2.34 -5.81
C SER A 668 13.64 -2.96 -6.80
N GLU A 669 13.90 -4.21 -7.19
CA GLU A 669 12.97 -4.99 -8.02
C GLU A 669 11.61 -5.18 -7.32
N ARG A 670 11.62 -5.31 -5.99
CA ARG A 670 10.41 -5.43 -5.17
C ARG A 670 9.52 -4.20 -5.33
N THR A 671 10.08 -3.01 -5.13
CA THR A 671 9.35 -1.74 -5.25
C THR A 671 8.78 -1.56 -6.65
N MET A 672 9.53 -1.94 -7.69
CA MET A 672 9.03 -1.87 -9.08
C MET A 672 7.84 -2.79 -9.33
N ARG A 673 7.86 -4.03 -8.80
CA ARG A 673 6.71 -4.96 -8.89
C ARG A 673 5.49 -4.48 -8.09
N LEU A 674 5.72 -3.88 -6.92
CA LEU A 674 4.66 -3.25 -6.13
C LEU A 674 4.05 -2.07 -6.89
N LEU A 675 4.88 -1.20 -7.47
CA LEU A 675 4.46 -0.04 -8.24
C LEU A 675 3.59 -0.46 -9.45
N ASP A 676 4.04 -1.45 -10.22
CA ASP A 676 3.26 -2.04 -11.33
C ASP A 676 1.90 -2.58 -10.87
N SER A 677 1.84 -3.21 -9.70
CA SER A 677 0.58 -3.71 -9.12
C SER A 677 -0.38 -2.56 -8.76
N ILE A 678 0.15 -1.45 -8.21
CA ILE A 678 -0.63 -0.25 -7.90
C ILE A 678 -1.14 0.43 -9.18
N ASP A 679 -0.29 0.58 -10.19
CA ASP A 679 -0.70 1.17 -11.48
C ASP A 679 -1.82 0.36 -12.14
N LYS A 680 -1.72 -0.97 -12.15
CA LYS A 680 -2.79 -1.84 -12.63
C LYS A 680 -4.11 -1.66 -11.87
N ALA A 681 -4.05 -1.38 -10.57
CA ALA A 681 -5.24 -1.11 -9.77
C ALA A 681 -5.88 0.24 -10.12
N ILE A 682 -5.05 1.25 -10.38
CA ILE A 682 -5.46 2.59 -10.83
C ILE A 682 -6.11 2.50 -12.22
N GLU A 683 -5.46 1.83 -13.18
CA GLU A 683 -5.96 1.65 -14.55
C GLU A 683 -7.31 0.94 -14.61
N LYS A 684 -7.54 -0.02 -13.70
CA LYS A 684 -8.80 -0.76 -13.59
C LYS A 684 -9.89 -0.01 -12.81
N GLU A 685 -9.61 1.20 -12.32
CA GLU A 685 -10.52 1.99 -11.49
C GLU A 685 -11.07 1.17 -10.30
N THR A 686 -10.17 0.42 -9.64
CA THR A 686 -10.55 -0.53 -8.58
C THR A 686 -11.21 0.20 -7.42
N GLU A 687 -12.44 -0.19 -7.05
CA GLU A 687 -13.11 0.33 -5.86
C GLU A 687 -12.38 -0.12 -4.59
N ILE A 688 -11.93 0.84 -3.79
CA ILE A 688 -11.25 0.60 -2.51
C ILE A 688 -11.96 1.40 -1.43
N LYS A 689 -12.45 0.69 -0.41
CA LYS A 689 -12.73 1.30 0.88
C LYS A 689 -11.45 1.25 1.70
N SER A 690 -11.01 2.42 2.15
CA SER A 690 -9.85 2.53 3.03
C SER A 690 -10.29 2.93 4.43
N PHE A 691 -9.71 2.24 5.40
CA PHE A 691 -9.71 2.58 6.80
C PHE A 691 -8.94 3.88 7.10
N VAL A 692 -7.93 4.23 6.28
CA VAL A 692 -7.06 5.39 6.48
C VAL A 692 -7.60 6.58 5.69
N LYS A 693 -7.90 7.68 6.39
CA LYS A 693 -8.38 8.91 5.78
C LYS A 693 -7.20 9.76 5.30
N LEU A 694 -7.14 9.96 3.99
CA LEU A 694 -6.11 10.73 3.31
C LEU A 694 -6.71 12.01 2.73
N GLU A 695 -5.95 13.09 2.73
CA GLU A 695 -6.29 14.35 2.06
C GLU A 695 -5.11 14.86 1.22
N LEU A 696 -5.41 15.48 0.08
CA LEU A 696 -4.43 16.14 -0.77
C LEU A 696 -4.33 17.61 -0.37
N LYS A 697 -3.11 18.10 -0.14
CA LYS A 697 -2.88 19.54 0.04
C LYS A 697 -3.02 20.30 -1.29
N ASN A 698 -2.70 19.66 -2.42
CA ASN A 698 -2.73 20.27 -3.75
C ASN A 698 -3.59 19.46 -4.74
N GLN A 699 -4.37 20.15 -5.58
CA GLN A 699 -5.19 19.54 -6.63
C GLN A 699 -4.36 19.25 -7.89
N SER A 700 -3.96 17.99 -8.14
CA SER A 700 -3.24 17.66 -9.38
C SER A 700 -3.52 16.28 -9.98
N PHE A 701 -4.33 15.42 -9.34
CA PHE A 701 -4.68 14.10 -9.86
C PHE A 701 -6.20 13.88 -9.76
N ASN A 702 -6.91 14.07 -10.87
CA ASN A 702 -8.35 13.84 -10.93
C ASN A 702 -8.63 12.33 -11.09
N ASN A 703 -9.63 11.82 -10.37
CA ASN A 703 -10.18 10.46 -10.49
C ASN A 703 -9.26 9.29 -10.08
N ILE A 704 -8.21 9.52 -9.28
CA ILE A 704 -7.42 8.45 -8.66
C ILE A 704 -7.74 8.38 -7.18
N LEU A 705 -8.01 7.17 -6.65
CA LEU A 705 -8.22 6.97 -5.22
C LEU A 705 -6.96 7.33 -4.42
N LEU A 706 -7.14 8.11 -3.35
CA LEU A 706 -6.04 8.72 -2.60
C LEU A 706 -5.03 7.72 -2.03
N LEU A 707 -5.49 6.54 -1.58
CA LEU A 707 -4.61 5.49 -1.09
C LEU A 707 -3.67 4.96 -2.17
N LEU A 708 -4.18 4.72 -3.38
CA LEU A 708 -3.37 4.24 -4.50
C LEU A 708 -2.40 5.31 -4.95
N LEU A 709 -2.85 6.57 -5.04
CA LEU A 709 -1.99 7.71 -5.36
C LEU A 709 -0.86 7.86 -4.33
N ALA A 710 -1.18 7.79 -3.04
CA ALA A 710 -0.19 7.86 -1.97
C ALA A 710 0.87 6.77 -2.10
N LEU A 711 0.45 5.50 -2.18
CA LEU A 711 1.36 4.37 -2.32
C LEU A 711 2.28 4.54 -3.53
N ARG A 712 1.70 4.94 -4.66
CA ARG A 712 2.44 5.14 -5.90
C ARG A 712 3.55 6.18 -5.74
N LEU A 713 3.22 7.33 -5.17
CA LEU A 713 4.16 8.44 -4.95
C LEU A 713 5.25 8.09 -3.93
N TYR A 714 4.87 7.50 -2.79
CA TYR A 714 5.84 7.03 -1.80
C TYR A 714 6.77 5.96 -2.37
N LEU A 715 6.25 4.93 -3.03
CA LEU A 715 7.08 3.88 -3.66
C LEU A 715 8.07 4.46 -4.68
N ARG A 716 7.66 5.49 -5.43
CA ARG A 716 8.54 6.16 -6.39
C ARG A 716 9.60 7.05 -5.71
N GLY A 717 9.32 7.53 -4.49
CA GLY A 717 10.16 8.52 -3.82
C GLY A 717 9.88 9.96 -4.27
N ASP A 718 8.73 10.21 -4.91
CA ASP A 718 8.37 11.51 -5.46
C ASP A 718 7.20 12.12 -4.67
N LEU A 719 7.46 13.21 -3.94
CA LEU A 719 6.42 14.01 -3.26
C LEU A 719 6.45 15.48 -3.65
N GLU A 720 7.28 15.89 -4.63
CA GLU A 720 7.62 17.31 -4.87
C GLU A 720 6.41 18.19 -5.26
N GLY A 721 5.22 17.63 -5.49
CA GLY A 721 4.02 18.41 -5.79
C GLY A 721 2.71 18.06 -5.05
N VAL A 722 2.61 16.93 -4.32
CA VAL A 722 1.29 16.33 -4.01
C VAL A 722 0.86 16.44 -2.54
N GLY A 723 1.79 16.67 -1.60
CA GLY A 723 1.48 16.98 -0.19
C GLY A 723 0.33 16.16 0.41
N ILE A 724 0.53 14.85 0.61
CA ILE A 724 -0.51 13.96 1.14
C ILE A 724 -0.48 14.00 2.67
N GLU A 725 -1.63 14.26 3.28
CA GLU A 725 -1.81 14.25 4.73
C GLU A 725 -2.70 13.09 5.18
N ILE A 726 -2.30 12.40 6.25
CA ILE A 726 -3.12 11.38 6.90
C ILE A 726 -3.90 12.05 8.04
N LYS A 727 -5.23 12.15 7.90
CA LYS A 727 -6.10 12.85 8.87
C LYS A 727 -6.61 11.96 10.00
N GLY A 728 -6.57 10.63 9.84
CA GLY A 728 -7.03 9.68 10.84
C GLY A 728 -7.61 8.41 10.22
N THR A 729 -8.55 7.80 10.94
CA THR A 729 -9.15 6.50 10.57
C THR A 729 -10.68 6.55 10.58
N GLU A 730 -11.33 5.68 9.79
CA GLU A 730 -12.79 5.55 9.71
C GLU A 730 -13.27 4.17 10.20
N GLU A 731 -14.36 4.11 10.98
CA GLU A 731 -14.81 2.84 11.58
C GLU A 731 -15.43 1.84 10.59
N ASP A 732 -15.99 2.32 9.48
CA ASP A 732 -16.74 1.52 8.49
C ASP A 732 -15.88 1.11 7.26
N GLY A 733 -14.56 1.24 7.37
CA GLY A 733 -13.55 0.94 6.33
C GLY A 733 -13.28 -0.54 6.08
#